data_AF-A0A1Q3ABI2-F1
#
_entry.id   AF-A0A1Q3ABI2-F1
#
_cell.length_a   1.000
_cell.length_b   1.000
_cell.length_c   1.000
_cell.angle_alpha   90.00
_cell.angle_beta   90.00
_cell.angle_gamma   90.00
#
_symmetry.space_group_name_H-M   'P 1'
#
loop_
_entity.id
_entity.type
_entity.pdbx_description
1 polymer ?
#
loop_
_entity_poly.entity_id
_entity_poly.type
_entity_poly.pdbx_seq_one_letter_code
_entity_poly.pdbx_strand_id
1 'polypeptide(L)'
;MIKICVGGRGEIGMMLRKKKKVRHINTYTCNILLRDCRLARLKMIRSTTVRLGKRCAALRLKTSPILRPLVATRCITNKADEVFTKLSDENDPKRDAFFNYSWGSWLVNDKQEKAKRVTKFSIEGLTDVLNEIYADSQQLAKTVKSNRIPAPDYKKNLTVTLPHNTMIKDLGAASPNEKVRVIRMASIHEGKHHRIYKLDTNVNRSFVLRIPYALENGYALESRLKSEVATMDFVQLKLGIKVPKVYCYGVNALNPVKQPFILEEFIEGKLLMRDWNPLVEDKKDSLPDDTLKSVVEQVSDLQSKLLSMQFNGVGSLYFSKDYDMPGEPKKSVYDGESNSDLKDRWVIGPTAERVFWRKKFALNKEALSKFLGPWSVNEPWEIVKNTGLVEAENTKARLALKQADASPEAVDETTLNEQIVSFENLATVGPHLFDSETTTIPNVKELLKPRLYHPDLDPMNIIVTAEGTPCLLDFEGSSVKPFILHNSPQFVAYDGPKIFDLQEDIPDYDKLVDSEKAQYEFMYKRTRNQFLWDSALNERNNKLISAVAPPVKLLRSPYIAAVERKSDEEYLLIDEALIQLAEVWEVFYKNGLVKDSNYPLTFSKEQSEKHANDLNAFHEKLISRPFAATQGWIPQDMFENLIKAGILVKESDGSYAVKTENLA
;
A
#
# COMPACT_ATOMS: atom_id res chain seq x y z
N MET A 1 -2.97 6.49 38.26
CA MET A 1 -1.88 6.96 37.39
C MET A 1 -1.72 5.97 36.26
N ILE A 2 -1.38 6.44 35.07
CA ILE A 2 -1.05 5.60 33.92
C ILE A 2 0.44 5.65 33.69
N LYS A 3 1.02 4.49 33.37
CA LYS A 3 2.38 4.36 32.89
C LYS A 3 2.41 4.58 31.38
N ILE A 4 3.11 5.62 30.94
CA ILE A 4 3.34 5.94 29.55
C ILE A 4 4.79 5.59 29.22
N CYS A 5 4.98 4.71 28.25
CA CYS A 5 6.32 4.37 27.76
C CYS A 5 6.62 5.20 26.50
N VAL A 6 7.68 6.02 26.58
CA VAL A 6 8.24 6.80 25.48
C VAL A 6 9.51 6.09 24.99
N GLY A 7 9.65 5.86 23.68
CA GLY A 7 10.93 5.42 23.11
C GLY A 7 11.33 3.94 23.26
N GLY A 8 10.45 3.05 23.73
CA GLY A 8 10.73 1.61 23.76
C GLY A 8 10.41 0.92 22.44
N ARG A 9 11.41 0.69 21.57
CA ARG A 9 11.25 -0.21 20.41
C ARG A 9 11.18 -1.65 20.91
N GLY A 10 9.96 -2.14 21.18
CA GLY A 10 9.75 -3.47 21.74
C GLY A 10 10.34 -4.58 20.86
N GLU A 11 11.29 -5.33 21.41
CA GLU A 11 11.70 -6.62 20.85
C GLU A 11 10.54 -7.62 20.99
N ILE A 12 9.93 -8.01 19.87
CA ILE A 12 9.15 -9.24 19.80
C ILE A 12 10.14 -10.39 19.92
N GLY A 13 10.00 -11.14 21.01
CA GLY A 13 10.97 -12.03 21.63
C GLY A 13 11.62 -13.09 20.74
N MET A 14 12.85 -13.40 21.13
CA MET A 14 13.73 -14.40 20.53
C MET A 14 13.64 -15.70 21.35
N MET A 15 13.31 -16.84 20.73
CA MET A 15 13.62 -18.15 21.31
C MET A 15 14.14 -19.12 20.24
N LEU A 16 15.26 -19.75 20.57
CA LEU A 16 16.09 -20.59 19.71
C LEU A 16 15.62 -22.07 19.68
N ARG A 17 15.59 -22.61 18.45
CA ARG A 17 15.89 -24.00 17.99
C ARG A 17 15.06 -25.19 18.51
N LYS A 18 14.60 -26.02 17.55
CA LYS A 18 15.24 -27.31 17.16
C LYS A 18 14.61 -27.93 15.89
N LYS A 19 15.48 -28.43 15.00
CA LYS A 19 15.19 -29.15 13.74
C LYS A 19 14.33 -30.41 13.97
N LYS A 20 13.42 -30.73 13.04
CA LYS A 20 13.02 -32.12 12.70
C LYS A 20 12.56 -32.24 11.24
N LYS A 21 12.71 -33.47 10.73
CA LYS A 21 12.87 -33.93 9.33
C LYS A 21 11.68 -33.68 8.39
N VAL A 22 12.05 -33.43 7.14
CA VAL A 22 11.27 -33.43 5.89
C VAL A 22 10.65 -34.80 5.59
N ARG A 23 9.46 -34.81 4.98
CA ARG A 23 8.99 -35.88 4.08
C ARG A 23 8.63 -35.27 2.72
N HIS A 24 9.03 -35.99 1.67
CA HIS A 24 8.94 -35.63 0.26
C HIS A 24 7.51 -35.46 -0.26
N ILE A 25 7.33 -34.50 -1.17
CA ILE A 25 6.29 -34.53 -2.20
C ILE A 25 6.95 -34.17 -3.53
N ASN A 26 6.77 -35.07 -4.51
CA ASN A 26 7.24 -34.98 -5.90
C ASN A 26 6.45 -33.91 -6.67
N THR A 27 7.16 -33.04 -7.40
CA THR A 27 6.58 -32.17 -8.45
C THR A 27 7.14 -32.56 -9.81
N TYR A 28 6.34 -33.28 -10.60
CA TYR A 28 6.50 -33.40 -12.04
C TYR A 28 5.21 -32.88 -12.69
N THR A 29 5.27 -31.71 -13.34
CA THR A 29 4.52 -31.29 -14.55
C THR A 29 4.49 -29.76 -14.67
N CYS A 30 5.51 -29.16 -15.27
CA CYS A 30 5.45 -27.74 -15.71
C CYS A 30 6.25 -27.48 -17.01
N ASN A 31 6.40 -28.49 -17.88
CA ASN A 31 7.25 -28.40 -19.08
C ASN A 31 6.51 -28.49 -20.42
N ILE A 32 5.18 -28.60 -20.43
CA ILE A 32 4.44 -28.89 -21.68
C ILE A 32 3.73 -27.63 -22.24
N LEU A 33 3.28 -26.69 -21.41
CA LEU A 33 2.58 -25.48 -21.89
C LEU A 33 3.49 -24.34 -22.40
N LEU A 34 4.81 -24.40 -22.12
CA LEU A 34 5.78 -23.35 -22.51
C LEU A 34 6.47 -23.60 -23.86
N ARG A 35 6.31 -24.77 -24.49
CA ARG A 35 6.94 -25.06 -25.78
C ARG A 35 6.21 -24.43 -26.97
N ASP A 36 4.88 -24.40 -26.96
CA ASP A 36 4.11 -23.91 -28.11
C ASP A 36 4.03 -22.38 -28.19
N CYS A 37 4.22 -21.67 -27.06
CA CYS A 37 4.37 -20.21 -27.06
C CYS A 37 5.78 -19.72 -27.44
N ARG A 38 6.80 -20.60 -27.47
CA ARG A 38 8.21 -20.22 -27.70
C ARG A 38 8.46 -19.71 -29.14
N LEU A 39 7.75 -20.27 -30.12
CA LEU A 39 7.93 -19.93 -31.54
C LEU A 39 7.31 -18.58 -31.95
N ALA A 40 6.20 -18.17 -31.33
CA ALA A 40 5.61 -16.84 -31.53
C ALA A 40 6.37 -15.75 -30.73
N ARG A 41 6.89 -16.10 -29.55
CA ARG A 41 7.65 -15.22 -28.64
C ARG A 41 9.02 -14.79 -29.20
N LEU A 42 9.68 -15.64 -29.99
CA LEU A 42 11.01 -15.35 -30.54
C LEU A 42 11.03 -14.38 -31.74
N LYS A 43 9.95 -14.30 -32.53
CA LYS A 43 9.89 -13.38 -33.69
C LYS A 43 9.44 -11.96 -33.31
N MET A 44 8.55 -11.82 -32.33
CA MET A 44 8.00 -10.51 -31.93
C MET A 44 8.91 -9.74 -30.96
N ILE A 45 9.73 -10.44 -30.16
CA ILE A 45 10.66 -9.85 -29.19
C ILE A 45 11.98 -9.43 -29.86
N ARG A 46 12.47 -10.16 -30.87
CA ARG A 46 13.78 -9.87 -31.48
C ARG A 46 13.86 -8.56 -32.28
N SER A 47 12.77 -8.05 -32.88
CA SER A 47 12.82 -6.77 -33.61
C SER A 47 12.55 -5.56 -32.71
N THR A 48 11.70 -5.71 -31.70
CA THR A 48 11.24 -4.64 -30.81
C THR A 48 12.21 -4.42 -29.65
N THR A 49 12.67 -5.50 -29.00
CA THR A 49 13.61 -5.42 -27.86
C THR A 49 15.02 -5.01 -28.27
N VAL A 50 15.43 -5.21 -29.53
CA VAL A 50 16.73 -4.74 -30.04
C VAL A 50 16.73 -3.23 -30.36
N ARG A 51 15.58 -2.63 -30.70
CA ARG A 51 15.45 -1.17 -30.83
C ARG A 51 15.25 -0.48 -29.47
N LEU A 52 14.42 -1.05 -28.59
CA LEU A 52 14.22 -0.54 -27.21
C LEU A 52 15.49 -0.70 -26.34
N GLY A 53 16.20 -1.83 -26.46
CA GLY A 53 17.46 -2.06 -25.77
C GLY A 53 18.57 -1.10 -26.19
N LYS A 54 18.56 -0.61 -27.45
CA LYS A 54 19.56 0.37 -27.93
C LYS A 54 19.34 1.80 -27.42
N ARG A 55 18.10 2.18 -27.09
CA ARG A 55 17.82 3.48 -26.45
C ARG A 55 18.10 3.44 -24.93
N CYS A 56 17.80 2.33 -24.25
CA CYS A 56 18.15 2.16 -22.84
C CYS A 56 19.65 1.88 -22.60
N ALA A 57 20.36 1.22 -23.52
CA ALA A 57 21.78 0.89 -23.37
C ALA A 57 22.75 2.06 -23.63
N ALA A 58 22.26 3.24 -24.02
CA ALA A 58 23.09 4.43 -24.18
C ALA A 58 23.51 5.05 -22.82
N LEU A 59 22.86 4.65 -21.72
CA LEU A 59 23.32 4.92 -20.37
C LEU A 59 24.45 3.94 -20.03
N ARG A 60 25.68 4.31 -20.40
CA ARG A 60 26.88 3.77 -19.75
C ARG A 60 26.78 4.10 -18.26
N LEU A 61 26.28 3.16 -17.46
CA LEU A 61 26.33 3.19 -16.01
C LEU A 61 27.80 3.18 -15.60
N LYS A 62 28.39 4.37 -15.44
CA LYS A 62 29.53 4.56 -14.53
C LYS A 62 28.96 4.65 -13.11
N THR A 63 28.51 3.52 -12.59
CA THR A 63 28.17 3.42 -11.17
C THR A 63 29.44 3.08 -10.42
N SER A 64 29.95 4.04 -9.66
CA SER A 64 30.94 3.77 -8.60
C SER A 64 30.32 2.79 -7.58
N PRO A 65 31.10 1.85 -7.00
CA PRO A 65 30.56 0.83 -6.12
C PRO A 65 30.32 1.46 -4.74
N ILE A 66 29.14 2.01 -4.48
CA ILE A 66 28.86 2.66 -3.20
C ILE A 66 27.67 1.99 -2.53
N LEU A 67 28.00 1.00 -1.70
CA LEU A 67 27.46 0.69 -0.37
C LEU A 67 27.84 -0.75 -0.05
N ARG A 68 28.99 -0.94 0.62
CA ARG A 68 29.14 -2.14 1.44
C ARG A 68 28.01 -2.14 2.46
N PRO A 69 27.33 -3.26 2.73
CA PRO A 69 26.35 -3.31 3.78
C PRO A 69 27.09 -3.11 5.09
N LEU A 70 27.05 -1.88 5.62
CA LEU A 70 27.29 -1.64 7.04
C LEU A 70 26.15 -2.37 7.76
N VAL A 71 26.36 -3.65 8.05
CA VAL A 71 25.57 -4.39 9.03
C VAL A 71 25.98 -3.83 10.40
N ALA A 72 25.55 -2.60 10.68
CA ALA A 72 25.55 -2.08 12.03
C ALA A 72 24.51 -2.91 12.79
N THR A 73 24.98 -3.72 13.73
CA THR A 73 24.14 -4.44 14.67
C THR A 73 23.21 -3.42 15.32
N ARG A 74 21.89 -3.62 15.23
CA ARG A 74 20.89 -2.77 15.89
C ARG A 74 21.14 -2.82 17.39
N CYS A 75 21.83 -1.81 17.94
CA CYS A 75 21.92 -1.61 19.38
C CYS A 75 20.79 -0.67 19.80
N ILE A 76 19.60 -1.24 19.99
CA ILE A 76 18.49 -0.54 20.63
C ILE A 76 18.69 -0.68 22.15
N THR A 77 18.57 0.42 22.89
CA THR A 77 18.51 0.37 24.35
C THR A 77 17.23 -0.36 24.77
N ASN A 78 17.37 -1.47 25.50
CA ASN A 78 16.23 -2.31 25.93
C ASN A 78 15.33 -1.68 27.03
N LYS A 79 15.58 -0.42 27.41
CA LYS A 79 14.76 0.30 28.40
C LYS A 79 14.06 1.46 27.70
N ALA A 80 12.72 1.40 27.70
CA ALA A 80 11.88 2.54 27.35
C ALA A 80 11.96 3.60 28.45
N ASP A 81 11.87 4.88 28.11
CA ASP A 81 11.66 5.93 29.09
C ASP A 81 10.23 5.82 29.63
N GLU A 82 10.09 5.80 30.95
CA GLU A 82 8.80 5.61 31.62
C GLU A 82 8.36 6.90 32.30
N VAL A 83 7.16 7.37 31.94
CA VAL A 83 6.55 8.57 32.51
C VAL A 83 5.23 8.19 33.16
N PHE A 84 5.01 8.61 34.40
CA PHE A 84 3.73 8.42 35.10
C PHE A 84 2.92 9.71 35.09
N THR A 85 1.66 9.63 34.69
CA THR A 85 0.73 10.78 34.66
C THR A 85 -0.63 10.44 35.31
N LYS A 86 -1.32 11.45 35.84
CA LYS A 86 -2.69 11.30 36.34
C LYS A 86 -3.68 11.48 35.21
N LEU A 87 -4.58 10.51 35.00
CA LEU A 87 -5.59 10.51 33.92
C LEU A 87 -6.30 11.86 33.75
N SER A 88 -6.78 12.43 34.86
CA SER A 88 -7.57 13.66 34.94
C SER A 88 -6.82 14.95 34.58
N ASP A 89 -5.49 14.90 34.42
CA ASP A 89 -4.69 16.06 34.05
C ASP A 89 -4.40 16.03 32.54
N GLU A 90 -5.31 16.57 31.73
CA GLU A 90 -5.17 16.60 30.27
C GLU A 90 -3.96 17.43 29.80
N ASN A 91 -3.47 18.37 30.62
CA ASN A 91 -2.41 19.32 30.27
C ASN A 91 -1.05 19.02 30.92
N ASP A 92 -0.85 17.82 31.49
CA ASP A 92 0.42 17.42 32.08
C ASP A 92 1.56 17.52 31.04
N PRO A 93 2.53 18.44 31.19
CA PRO A 93 3.60 18.65 30.22
C PRO A 93 4.48 17.40 30.02
N LYS A 94 4.49 16.49 31.00
CA LYS A 94 5.23 15.22 30.88
C LYS A 94 4.64 14.30 29.81
N ARG A 95 3.40 14.55 29.35
CA ARG A 95 2.76 13.83 28.24
C ARG A 95 3.20 14.31 26.87
N ASP A 96 3.77 15.50 26.73
CA ASP A 96 4.04 16.08 25.41
C ASP A 96 5.00 15.22 24.58
N ALA A 97 6.05 14.68 25.21
CA ALA A 97 6.99 13.78 24.55
C ALA A 97 6.32 12.52 23.99
N PHE A 98 5.24 12.04 24.63
CA PHE A 98 4.51 10.85 24.18
C PHE A 98 3.74 11.09 22.89
N PHE A 99 3.30 12.33 22.62
CA PHE A 99 2.56 12.67 21.40
C PHE A 99 3.46 13.09 20.24
N ASN A 100 4.75 13.32 20.49
CA ASN A 100 5.72 13.72 19.47
C ASN A 100 6.14 12.54 18.59
N TYR A 101 6.36 12.82 17.30
CA TYR A 101 6.91 11.86 16.34
C TYR A 101 8.36 11.53 16.66
N SER A 102 8.72 10.26 16.66
CA SER A 102 10.05 9.79 17.11
C SER A 102 10.75 8.79 16.19
N TRP A 103 10.07 8.31 15.14
CA TRP A 103 10.54 7.16 14.36
C TRP A 103 11.56 7.46 13.26
N GLY A 104 11.67 8.70 12.83
CA GLY A 104 12.62 9.10 11.81
C GLY A 104 12.84 10.59 11.74
N SER A 105 13.73 10.97 10.85
CA SER A 105 14.04 12.37 10.58
C SER A 105 14.08 12.62 9.08
N TRP A 106 13.71 13.83 8.68
CA TRP A 106 13.84 14.29 7.29
C TRP A 106 15.13 15.06 7.09
N LEU A 107 15.78 14.88 5.95
CA LEU A 107 16.94 15.68 5.57
C LEU A 107 16.58 17.18 5.45
N VAL A 108 15.36 17.49 5.02
CA VAL A 108 14.86 18.85 4.83
C VAL A 108 13.56 19.03 5.61
N ASN A 109 13.39 20.18 6.28
CA ASN A 109 12.18 20.54 7.04
C ASN A 109 11.80 19.56 8.17
N ASP A 110 12.78 18.91 8.80
CA ASP A 110 12.56 17.90 9.85
C ASP A 110 11.61 18.37 10.96
N LYS A 111 11.84 19.58 11.48
CA LYS A 111 11.03 20.16 12.55
C LYS A 111 9.56 20.31 12.13
N GLN A 112 9.32 20.79 10.92
CA GLN A 112 7.97 21.00 10.37
C GLN A 112 7.28 19.65 10.11
N GLU A 113 7.98 18.67 9.55
CA GLU A 113 7.42 17.34 9.28
C GLU A 113 7.09 16.57 10.55
N LYS A 114 7.91 16.72 11.61
CA LYS A 114 7.61 16.19 12.94
C LYS A 114 6.43 16.90 13.59
N ALA A 115 6.34 18.23 13.47
CA ALA A 115 5.24 19.01 14.03
C ALA A 115 3.87 18.62 13.43
N LYS A 116 3.81 18.35 12.11
CA LYS A 116 2.61 17.83 11.43
C LYS A 116 2.15 16.46 11.94
N ARG A 117 3.03 15.71 12.61
CA ARG A 117 2.79 14.35 13.13
C ARG A 117 2.67 14.30 14.65
N VAL A 118 2.47 15.45 15.30
CA VAL A 118 2.08 15.51 16.71
C VAL A 118 0.57 15.35 16.80
N THR A 119 0.10 14.37 17.57
CA THR A 119 -1.35 14.12 17.71
C THR A 119 -1.71 13.90 19.17
N LYS A 120 -2.27 14.94 19.79
CA LYS A 120 -2.82 14.90 21.15
C LYS A 120 -4.25 14.37 21.12
N PHE A 121 -4.60 13.50 22.07
CA PHE A 121 -5.94 12.91 22.21
C PHE A 121 -6.32 12.72 23.68
N SER A 122 -7.62 12.57 23.97
CA SER A 122 -8.12 12.37 25.33
C SER A 122 -8.01 10.90 25.75
N ILE A 123 -7.15 10.62 26.73
CA ILE A 123 -7.02 9.29 27.34
C ILE A 123 -8.24 8.99 28.25
N GLU A 124 -8.83 10.02 28.84
CA GLU A 124 -10.08 9.90 29.60
C GLU A 124 -11.23 9.52 28.69
N GLY A 125 -11.42 10.24 27.57
CA GLY A 125 -12.45 9.90 26.60
C GLY A 125 -12.24 8.52 25.95
N LEU A 126 -10.99 8.09 25.74
CA LEU A 126 -10.69 6.70 25.35
C LEU A 126 -11.14 5.68 26.41
N THR A 127 -10.97 6.01 27.69
CA THR A 127 -11.44 5.17 28.81
C THR A 127 -12.98 5.14 28.84
N ASP A 128 -13.66 6.24 28.53
CA ASP A 128 -15.12 6.27 28.42
C ASP A 128 -15.63 5.39 27.28
N VAL A 129 -14.99 5.46 26.10
CA VAL A 129 -15.30 4.57 24.96
C VAL A 129 -15.13 3.11 25.33
N LEU A 130 -14.04 2.75 26.02
CA LEU A 130 -13.84 1.38 26.52
C LEU A 130 -14.98 0.97 27.45
N ASN A 131 -15.35 1.79 28.43
CA ASN A 131 -16.43 1.46 29.35
C ASN A 131 -17.79 1.30 28.65
N GLU A 132 -18.09 2.11 27.64
CA GLU A 132 -19.29 1.97 26.81
C GLU A 132 -19.31 0.61 26.08
N ILE A 133 -18.19 0.22 25.46
CA ILE A 133 -18.04 -1.07 24.78
C ILE A 133 -18.28 -2.26 25.74
N TYR A 134 -17.73 -2.20 26.96
CA TYR A 134 -17.95 -3.26 27.96
C TYR A 134 -19.41 -3.30 28.44
N ALA A 135 -20.05 -2.14 28.63
CA ALA A 135 -21.47 -2.08 29.00
C ALA A 135 -22.36 -2.67 27.89
N ASP A 136 -22.10 -2.32 26.64
CA ASP A 136 -22.80 -2.86 25.47
C ASP A 136 -22.60 -4.38 25.35
N SER A 137 -21.38 -4.87 25.57
CA SER A 137 -21.05 -6.30 25.56
C SER A 137 -21.91 -7.10 26.54
N GLN A 138 -22.10 -6.57 27.76
CA GLN A 138 -22.93 -7.20 28.79
C GLN A 138 -24.42 -7.20 28.42
N GLN A 139 -24.91 -6.16 27.73
CA GLN A 139 -26.28 -6.11 27.23
C GLN A 139 -26.47 -7.08 26.06
N LEU A 140 -25.53 -7.10 25.12
CA LEU A 140 -25.54 -7.96 23.94
C LEU A 140 -25.56 -9.45 24.33
N ALA A 141 -24.80 -9.83 25.37
CA ALA A 141 -24.78 -11.19 25.90
C ALA A 141 -26.16 -11.67 26.42
N LYS A 142 -27.06 -10.74 26.79
CA LYS A 142 -28.43 -11.06 27.25
C LYS A 142 -29.43 -11.17 26.09
N THR A 143 -29.19 -10.48 24.98
CA THR A 143 -30.20 -10.24 23.94
C THR A 143 -29.89 -10.95 22.62
N VAL A 144 -28.63 -11.20 22.30
CA VAL A 144 -28.21 -11.73 21.01
C VAL A 144 -27.70 -13.17 21.15
N LYS A 145 -28.30 -14.06 20.35
CA LYS A 145 -27.85 -15.47 20.24
C LYS A 145 -26.44 -15.51 19.66
N SER A 146 -25.61 -16.44 20.12
CA SER A 146 -24.17 -16.54 19.80
C SER A 146 -23.83 -16.67 18.31
N ASN A 147 -24.81 -16.99 17.46
CA ASN A 147 -24.64 -17.22 16.02
C ASN A 147 -25.08 -16.04 15.14
N ARG A 148 -25.54 -14.92 15.72
CA ARG A 148 -25.93 -13.72 14.96
C ARG A 148 -24.76 -12.77 14.77
N ILE A 149 -24.78 -12.01 13.67
CA ILE A 149 -23.82 -10.95 13.36
C ILE A 149 -24.56 -9.60 13.31
N PRO A 150 -24.64 -8.85 14.42
CA PRO A 150 -25.33 -7.56 14.43
C PRO A 150 -24.69 -6.54 13.46
N ALA A 151 -25.53 -5.65 12.93
CA ALA A 151 -25.09 -4.49 12.16
C ALA A 151 -24.20 -3.56 13.03
N PRO A 152 -23.33 -2.74 12.41
CA PRO A 152 -22.58 -1.72 13.14
C PRO A 152 -23.52 -0.76 13.88
N ASP A 153 -23.17 -0.43 15.13
CA ASP A 153 -23.97 0.43 16.00
C ASP A 153 -23.37 1.84 16.03
N TYR A 154 -24.17 2.84 15.62
CA TYR A 154 -23.74 4.23 15.49
C TYR A 154 -24.23 4.99 16.71
N LYS A 155 -23.30 5.43 17.55
CA LYS A 155 -23.58 6.05 18.85
C LYS A 155 -23.80 7.55 18.72
N LYS A 156 -24.47 8.14 19.73
CA LYS A 156 -24.69 9.59 19.82
C LYS A 156 -23.39 10.39 20.01
N ASN A 157 -22.36 9.77 20.57
CA ASN A 157 -21.03 10.38 20.74
C ASN A 157 -20.16 10.30 19.48
N LEU A 158 -20.76 10.00 18.32
CA LEU A 158 -20.11 9.93 17.00
C LEU A 158 -19.04 8.83 16.88
N THR A 159 -19.11 7.82 17.74
CA THR A 159 -18.37 6.56 17.57
C THR A 159 -19.26 5.50 16.92
N VAL A 160 -18.63 4.52 16.29
CA VAL A 160 -19.30 3.36 15.71
C VAL A 160 -18.67 2.09 16.27
N THR A 161 -19.50 1.27 16.90
CA THR A 161 -19.09 -0.01 17.49
C THR A 161 -19.47 -1.17 16.57
N LEU A 162 -18.65 -2.22 16.51
CA LEU A 162 -18.92 -3.44 15.75
C LEU A 162 -19.32 -4.56 16.72
N PRO A 163 -20.62 -4.80 16.98
CA PRO A 163 -21.03 -5.57 18.16
C PRO A 163 -20.62 -7.05 18.12
N HIS A 164 -20.48 -7.63 16.93
CA HIS A 164 -20.03 -9.03 16.78
C HIS A 164 -18.57 -9.25 17.23
N ASN A 165 -17.76 -8.18 17.28
CA ASN A 165 -16.38 -8.21 17.79
C ASN A 165 -16.30 -7.87 19.29
N THR A 166 -17.37 -7.38 19.90
CA THR A 166 -17.40 -6.96 21.31
C THR A 166 -18.00 -8.02 22.23
N MET A 167 -18.05 -9.29 21.82
CA MET A 167 -18.54 -10.37 22.68
C MET A 167 -17.59 -10.58 23.87
N ILE A 168 -18.11 -11.03 25.03
CA ILE A 168 -17.31 -11.22 26.26
C ILE A 168 -16.06 -12.09 26.03
N LYS A 169 -16.16 -13.11 25.17
CA LYS A 169 -15.01 -13.97 24.82
C LYS A 169 -13.84 -13.18 24.18
N ASP A 170 -14.17 -12.12 23.44
CA ASP A 170 -13.23 -11.30 22.68
C ASP A 170 -12.67 -10.15 23.52
N LEU A 171 -13.49 -9.56 24.40
CA LEU A 171 -13.10 -8.44 25.28
C LEU A 171 -12.55 -8.87 26.65
N GLY A 172 -12.74 -10.12 27.06
CA GLY A 172 -12.55 -10.54 28.46
C GLY A 172 -13.72 -10.12 29.36
N ALA A 173 -13.72 -10.62 30.60
CA ALA A 173 -14.75 -10.30 31.59
C ALA A 173 -14.24 -9.24 32.57
N ALA A 174 -14.98 -8.14 32.72
CA ALA A 174 -14.85 -7.22 33.83
C ALA A 174 -15.77 -7.65 34.98
N SER A 175 -15.34 -7.48 36.23
CA SER A 175 -16.21 -7.75 37.38
C SER A 175 -17.44 -6.84 37.37
N PRO A 176 -18.61 -7.31 37.86
CA PRO A 176 -19.80 -6.46 37.98
C PRO A 176 -19.46 -5.19 38.78
N ASN A 177 -19.72 -4.02 38.20
CA ASN A 177 -19.43 -2.68 38.74
C ASN A 177 -17.98 -2.19 38.69
N GLU A 178 -17.04 -2.95 38.11
CA GLU A 178 -15.68 -2.46 37.86
C GLU A 178 -15.61 -1.71 36.52
N LYS A 179 -15.13 -0.46 36.56
CA LYS A 179 -14.81 0.29 35.34
C LYS A 179 -13.52 -0.22 34.73
N VAL A 180 -13.52 -0.45 33.42
CA VAL A 180 -12.30 -0.74 32.66
C VAL A 180 -11.48 0.54 32.54
N ARG A 181 -10.18 0.43 32.81
CA ARG A 181 -9.25 1.55 32.80
C ARG A 181 -7.97 1.13 32.10
N VAL A 182 -7.42 2.06 31.32
CA VAL A 182 -6.07 1.91 30.77
C VAL A 182 -5.07 2.05 31.91
N ILE A 183 -4.18 1.06 32.08
CA ILE A 183 -3.13 1.05 33.11
C ILE A 183 -1.75 1.37 32.53
N ARG A 184 -1.52 1.00 31.25
CA ARG A 184 -0.29 1.28 30.52
C ARG A 184 -0.59 1.59 29.06
N MET A 185 0.15 2.55 28.51
CA MET A 185 0.15 2.86 27.09
C MET A 185 1.58 2.90 26.56
N ALA A 186 1.79 2.33 25.37
CA ALA A 186 3.07 2.37 24.69
C ALA A 186 2.84 2.66 23.20
N SER A 187 3.62 3.57 22.61
CA SER A 187 3.67 3.68 21.15
C SER A 187 4.48 2.50 20.61
N ILE A 188 3.85 1.65 19.80
CA ILE A 188 4.46 0.42 19.27
C ILE A 188 4.83 0.53 17.79
N HIS A 189 4.20 1.46 17.07
CA HIS A 189 4.50 1.73 15.67
C HIS A 189 4.16 3.18 15.28
N GLU A 190 4.99 3.83 14.46
CA GLU A 190 4.69 5.13 13.83
C GLU A 190 4.91 5.00 12.32
N GLY A 191 3.82 4.79 11.58
CA GLY A 191 3.85 4.64 10.13
C GLY A 191 3.89 5.99 9.42
N LYS A 192 3.66 5.98 8.11
CA LYS A 192 3.57 7.23 7.32
C LYS A 192 2.32 8.05 7.64
N HIS A 193 1.20 7.36 7.92
CA HIS A 193 -0.13 7.95 8.05
C HIS A 193 -0.74 7.80 9.44
N HIS A 194 -0.21 6.90 10.28
CA HIS A 194 -0.79 6.56 11.58
C HIS A 194 0.26 6.42 12.65
N ARG A 195 -0.15 6.74 13.88
CA ARG A 195 0.51 6.29 15.09
C ARG A 195 -0.29 5.20 15.76
N ILE A 196 0.40 4.17 16.21
CA ILE A 196 -0.20 2.96 16.79
C ILE A 196 0.26 2.84 18.25
N TYR A 197 -0.72 2.76 19.14
CA TYR A 197 -0.50 2.58 20.57
C TYR A 197 -1.03 1.23 21.03
N LYS A 198 -0.24 0.52 21.84
CA LYS A 198 -0.73 -0.59 22.65
C LYS A 198 -1.33 -0.04 23.94
N LEU A 199 -2.53 -0.48 24.27
CA LEU A 199 -3.21 -0.20 25.53
C LEU A 199 -3.24 -1.47 26.35
N ASP A 200 -2.78 -1.44 27.60
CA ASP A 200 -3.05 -2.50 28.56
C ASP A 200 -4.08 -2.01 29.58
N THR A 201 -5.01 -2.89 29.95
CA THR A 201 -6.14 -2.58 30.84
C THR A 201 -6.06 -3.35 32.17
N ASN A 202 -6.82 -2.91 33.17
CA ASN A 202 -6.97 -3.61 34.46
C ASN A 202 -7.63 -5.00 34.35
N VAL A 203 -8.23 -5.33 33.20
CA VAL A 203 -8.89 -6.63 32.96
C VAL A 203 -8.01 -7.62 32.17
N ASN A 204 -6.68 -7.42 32.21
CA ASN A 204 -5.68 -8.28 31.56
C ASN A 204 -5.93 -8.50 30.05
N ARG A 205 -6.45 -7.47 29.38
CA ARG A 205 -6.62 -7.44 27.92
C ARG A 205 -5.90 -6.25 27.33
N SER A 206 -5.18 -6.51 26.24
CA SER A 206 -4.49 -5.49 25.48
C SER A 206 -5.26 -5.13 24.21
N PHE A 207 -5.22 -3.86 23.84
CA PHE A 207 -5.85 -3.31 22.65
C PHE A 207 -4.82 -2.53 21.83
N VAL A 208 -5.17 -2.28 20.59
CA VAL A 208 -4.46 -1.36 19.70
C VAL A 208 -5.35 -0.15 19.45
N LEU A 209 -4.76 1.04 19.62
CA LEU A 209 -5.35 2.32 19.22
C LEU A 209 -4.53 2.87 18.05
N ARG A 210 -5.16 2.93 16.87
CA ARG A 210 -4.60 3.55 15.67
C ARG A 210 -5.17 4.94 15.53
N ILE A 211 -4.29 5.94 15.52
CA ILE A 211 -4.66 7.35 15.33
C ILE A 211 -3.97 7.87 14.06
N PRO A 212 -4.73 8.33 13.07
CA PRO A 212 -4.17 8.94 11.87
C PRO A 212 -3.55 10.31 12.17
N TYR A 213 -2.48 10.64 11.46
CA TYR A 213 -1.95 11.99 11.42
C TYR A 213 -2.88 12.89 10.61
N ALA A 214 -3.03 14.15 11.03
CA ALA A 214 -3.82 15.16 10.34
C ALA A 214 -3.06 15.75 9.12
N LEU A 215 -2.66 14.88 8.19
CA LEU A 215 -1.91 15.25 6.97
C LEU A 215 -2.82 15.60 5.79
N GLU A 216 -4.09 15.21 5.85
CA GLU A 216 -5.08 15.40 4.80
C GLU A 216 -6.30 16.15 5.33
N ASN A 217 -7.17 16.61 4.43
CA ASN A 217 -8.41 17.26 4.84
C ASN A 217 -9.34 16.27 5.58
N GLY A 218 -10.23 16.79 6.44
CA GLY A 218 -11.06 15.96 7.31
C GLY A 218 -12.01 15.01 6.56
N TYR A 219 -12.47 15.39 5.37
CA TYR A 219 -13.33 14.56 4.52
C TYR A 219 -12.59 13.35 3.96
N ALA A 220 -11.36 13.52 3.47
CA ALA A 220 -10.51 12.43 3.01
C ALA A 220 -10.28 11.41 4.13
N LEU A 221 -9.98 11.92 5.33
CA LEU A 221 -9.75 11.09 6.48
C LEU A 221 -11.00 10.30 6.90
N GLU A 222 -12.16 10.94 6.92
CA GLU A 222 -13.44 10.30 7.20
C GLU A 222 -13.74 9.17 6.20
N SER A 223 -13.67 9.45 4.89
CA SER A 223 -13.93 8.45 3.85
C SER A 223 -12.98 7.27 3.95
N ARG A 224 -11.69 7.53 4.19
CA ARG A 224 -10.66 6.49 4.33
C ARG A 224 -10.92 5.58 5.52
N LEU A 225 -11.22 6.13 6.71
CA LEU A 225 -11.50 5.34 7.92
C LEU A 225 -12.77 4.50 7.77
N LYS A 226 -13.86 5.08 7.23
CA LYS A 226 -15.10 4.34 6.99
C LYS A 226 -14.87 3.16 6.05
N SER A 227 -14.13 3.39 4.96
CA SER A 227 -13.87 2.34 3.98
C SER A 227 -12.94 1.25 4.50
N GLU A 228 -11.90 1.64 5.25
CA GLU A 228 -10.96 0.71 5.86
C GLU A 228 -11.68 -0.25 6.82
N VAL A 229 -12.46 0.27 7.77
CA VAL A 229 -13.16 -0.57 8.76
C VAL A 229 -14.22 -1.47 8.10
N ALA A 230 -14.96 -0.94 7.12
CA ALA A 230 -15.94 -1.75 6.38
C ALA A 230 -15.26 -2.86 5.57
N THR A 231 -14.08 -2.61 5.01
CA THR A 231 -13.30 -3.61 4.28
C THR A 231 -12.76 -4.67 5.24
N MET A 232 -12.20 -4.29 6.40
CA MET A 232 -11.75 -5.25 7.43
C MET A 232 -12.88 -6.17 7.88
N ASP A 233 -14.06 -5.60 8.13
CA ASP A 233 -15.28 -6.35 8.47
C ASP A 233 -15.70 -7.31 7.35
N PHE A 234 -15.69 -6.86 6.09
CA PHE A 234 -15.99 -7.69 4.93
C PHE A 234 -15.02 -8.86 4.78
N VAL A 235 -13.71 -8.61 4.80
CA VAL A 235 -12.73 -9.69 4.58
C VAL A 235 -12.72 -10.69 5.73
N GLN A 236 -13.00 -10.24 6.96
CA GLN A 236 -13.13 -11.11 8.12
C GLN A 236 -14.34 -12.03 8.00
N LEU A 237 -15.52 -11.44 7.75
CA LEU A 237 -16.80 -12.16 7.80
C LEU A 237 -17.08 -12.95 6.52
N LYS A 238 -16.73 -12.41 5.35
CA LYS A 238 -17.04 -13.01 4.05
C LYS A 238 -15.91 -13.86 3.49
N LEU A 239 -14.66 -13.41 3.63
CA LEU A 239 -13.50 -14.10 3.03
C LEU A 239 -12.73 -14.98 4.02
N GLY A 240 -13.05 -14.89 5.32
CA GLY A 240 -12.36 -15.64 6.37
C GLY A 240 -10.88 -15.28 6.49
N ILE A 241 -10.49 -14.07 6.06
CA ILE A 241 -9.14 -13.54 6.24
C ILE A 241 -9.02 -13.11 7.71
N LYS A 242 -7.90 -13.48 8.36
CA LYS A 242 -7.62 -12.98 9.71
C LYS A 242 -7.13 -11.55 9.61
N VAL A 243 -7.82 -10.68 10.31
CA VAL A 243 -7.52 -9.26 10.50
C VAL A 243 -7.75 -8.92 11.97
N PRO A 244 -7.13 -7.85 12.51
CA PRO A 244 -7.47 -7.36 13.84
C PRO A 244 -8.98 -7.09 13.95
N LYS A 245 -9.63 -7.61 15.00
CA LYS A 245 -11.03 -7.28 15.25
C LYS A 245 -11.14 -5.80 15.59
N VAL A 246 -11.84 -5.04 14.75
CA VAL A 246 -12.20 -3.66 15.08
C VAL A 246 -13.34 -3.68 16.10
N TYR A 247 -13.15 -3.06 17.25
CA TYR A 247 -14.16 -2.95 18.30
C TYR A 247 -14.99 -1.68 18.12
N CYS A 248 -14.30 -0.55 17.93
CA CYS A 248 -14.92 0.77 17.83
C CYS A 248 -14.03 1.72 17.03
N TYR A 249 -14.63 2.65 16.29
CA TYR A 249 -13.89 3.69 15.57
C TYR A 249 -14.64 5.02 15.61
N GLY A 250 -13.91 6.10 15.39
CA GLY A 250 -14.44 7.46 15.24
C GLY A 250 -13.75 8.16 14.07
N VAL A 251 -14.51 8.92 13.30
CA VAL A 251 -14.03 9.47 12.00
C VAL A 251 -13.61 10.95 12.05
N ASN A 252 -13.92 11.64 13.14
CA ASN A 252 -13.61 13.05 13.34
C ASN A 252 -13.26 13.33 14.82
N ALA A 253 -12.83 14.54 15.15
CA ALA A 253 -12.43 14.90 16.52
C ALA A 253 -13.58 15.23 17.48
N LEU A 254 -14.86 15.11 17.07
CA LEU A 254 -16.02 15.43 17.91
C LEU A 254 -16.44 14.28 18.84
N ASN A 255 -15.73 13.15 18.76
CA ASN A 255 -15.93 12.00 19.64
C ASN A 255 -15.13 12.14 20.96
N PRO A 256 -15.37 11.31 21.98
CA PRO A 256 -14.72 11.41 23.28
C PRO A 256 -13.18 11.39 23.24
N VAL A 257 -12.56 10.66 22.29
CA VAL A 257 -11.10 10.59 22.12
C VAL A 257 -10.51 11.91 21.61
N LYS A 258 -11.34 12.82 21.09
CA LYS A 258 -10.94 14.12 20.49
C LYS A 258 -10.03 13.98 19.27
N GLN A 259 -10.00 12.79 18.65
CA GLN A 259 -9.30 12.49 17.41
C GLN A 259 -10.05 11.40 16.65
N PRO A 260 -9.94 11.35 15.31
CA PRO A 260 -10.25 10.14 14.56
C PRO A 260 -9.42 8.97 15.09
N PHE A 261 -9.98 7.77 15.14
CA PHE A 261 -9.28 6.60 15.66
C PHE A 261 -9.92 5.30 15.20
N ILE A 262 -9.15 4.21 15.26
CA ILE A 262 -9.62 2.82 15.23
C ILE A 262 -9.11 2.15 16.51
N LEU A 263 -10.02 1.54 17.27
CA LEU A 263 -9.71 0.72 18.43
C LEU A 263 -9.95 -0.75 18.07
N GLU A 264 -8.89 -1.55 18.12
CA GLU A 264 -8.88 -2.92 17.59
C GLU A 264 -8.07 -3.90 18.46
N GLU A 265 -8.13 -5.18 18.08
CA GLU A 265 -7.45 -6.30 18.74
C GLU A 265 -5.93 -6.16 18.69
N PHE A 266 -5.27 -6.38 19.83
CA PHE A 266 -3.81 -6.55 19.84
C PHE A 266 -3.45 -7.97 19.38
N ILE A 267 -2.77 -8.07 18.24
CA ILE A 267 -2.30 -9.34 17.69
C ILE A 267 -0.90 -9.63 18.21
N GLU A 268 -0.76 -10.73 18.96
CA GLU A 268 0.54 -11.24 19.39
C GLU A 268 1.11 -12.18 18.32
N GLY A 269 2.32 -11.90 17.86
CA GLY A 269 2.98 -12.71 16.84
C GLY A 269 4.24 -12.08 16.27
N LYS A 270 4.80 -12.71 15.24
CA LYS A 270 6.01 -12.28 14.55
C LYS A 270 5.65 -11.64 13.21
N LEU A 271 6.25 -10.49 12.92
CA LEU A 271 6.14 -9.84 11.62
C LEU A 271 6.69 -10.73 10.49
N LEU A 272 5.92 -10.98 9.44
CA LEU A 272 6.32 -11.83 8.31
C LEU A 272 7.54 -11.26 7.57
N MET A 273 7.68 -9.93 7.51
CA MET A 273 8.85 -9.25 6.95
C MET A 273 10.19 -9.71 7.53
N ARG A 274 10.22 -10.22 8.78
CA ARG A 274 11.46 -10.75 9.38
C ARG A 274 12.01 -11.97 8.63
N ASP A 275 11.16 -12.68 7.91
CA ASP A 275 11.50 -13.87 7.12
C ASP A 275 11.68 -13.53 5.63
N TRP A 276 11.45 -12.28 5.22
CA TRP A 276 11.66 -11.84 3.85
C TRP A 276 13.15 -11.55 3.59
N ASN A 277 13.84 -12.48 2.93
CA ASN A 277 15.21 -12.30 2.47
C ASN A 277 15.29 -12.35 0.93
N PRO A 278 15.00 -11.24 0.22
CA PRO A 278 14.89 -11.24 -1.24
C PRO A 278 16.20 -11.53 -1.98
N LEU A 279 17.35 -11.36 -1.32
CA LEU A 279 18.68 -11.52 -1.91
C LEU A 279 19.36 -12.83 -1.51
N VAL A 280 18.63 -13.74 -0.85
CA VAL A 280 19.12 -15.07 -0.50
C VAL A 280 19.57 -15.84 -1.74
N GLU A 281 20.67 -16.57 -1.61
CA GLU A 281 21.12 -17.51 -2.65
C GLU A 281 20.11 -18.64 -2.84
N ASP A 282 20.10 -19.21 -4.03
CA ASP A 282 19.41 -20.47 -4.25
C ASP A 282 20.09 -21.62 -3.51
N LYS A 283 19.34 -22.69 -3.33
CA LYS A 283 19.88 -23.97 -2.88
C LYS A 283 20.76 -24.57 -3.98
N LYS A 284 21.54 -25.60 -3.61
CA LYS A 284 22.48 -26.30 -4.51
C LYS A 284 21.87 -26.82 -5.83
N ASP A 285 20.55 -26.99 -5.89
CA ASP A 285 19.83 -27.49 -7.07
C ASP A 285 19.13 -26.36 -7.86
N SER A 286 19.56 -25.11 -7.71
CA SER A 286 18.93 -23.90 -8.28
C SER A 286 17.47 -23.70 -7.86
N LEU A 287 17.07 -24.34 -6.74
CA LEU A 287 15.77 -24.15 -6.14
C LEU A 287 15.80 -22.94 -5.20
N PRO A 288 14.76 -22.09 -5.19
CA PRO A 288 14.68 -20.99 -4.25
C PRO A 288 14.72 -21.45 -2.78
N ASP A 289 15.20 -20.56 -1.90
CA ASP A 289 15.19 -20.80 -0.46
C ASP A 289 13.76 -21.04 0.06
N ASP A 290 13.61 -21.96 1.03
CA ASP A 290 12.29 -22.32 1.58
C ASP A 290 11.63 -21.16 2.30
N THR A 291 12.43 -20.31 2.96
CA THR A 291 11.93 -19.17 3.74
C THR A 291 11.40 -18.10 2.78
N LEU A 292 12.15 -17.78 1.73
CA LEU A 292 11.73 -16.88 0.66
C LEU A 292 10.42 -17.36 0.03
N LYS A 293 10.37 -18.65 -0.35
CA LYS A 293 9.18 -19.26 -0.95
C LYS A 293 7.98 -19.21 0.00
N SER A 294 8.19 -19.53 1.28
CA SER A 294 7.13 -19.50 2.30
C SER A 294 6.52 -18.12 2.51
N VAL A 295 7.33 -17.05 2.45
CA VAL A 295 6.79 -15.67 2.50
C VAL A 295 5.93 -15.40 1.27
N VAL A 296 6.42 -15.69 0.07
CA VAL A 296 5.63 -15.51 -1.17
C VAL A 296 4.32 -16.30 -1.10
N GLU A 297 4.36 -17.57 -0.71
CA GLU A 297 3.19 -18.42 -0.59
C GLU A 297 2.14 -17.85 0.38
N GLN A 298 2.55 -17.42 1.57
CA GLN A 298 1.63 -16.85 2.56
C GLN A 298 0.96 -15.56 2.07
N VAL A 299 1.72 -14.67 1.42
CA VAL A 299 1.16 -13.42 0.88
C VAL A 299 0.26 -13.70 -0.33
N SER A 300 0.64 -14.64 -1.21
CA SER A 300 -0.17 -15.05 -2.36
C SER A 300 -1.46 -15.80 -1.95
N ASP A 301 -1.45 -16.53 -0.83
CA ASP A 301 -2.67 -17.14 -0.26
C ASP A 301 -3.67 -16.06 0.18
N LEU A 302 -3.19 -15.01 0.83
CA LEU A 302 -4.02 -13.84 1.18
C LEU A 302 -4.53 -13.15 -0.09
N GLN A 303 -3.67 -12.91 -1.08
CA GLN A 303 -4.09 -12.34 -2.36
C GLN A 303 -5.20 -13.18 -3.00
N SER A 304 -5.03 -14.50 -3.05
CA SER A 304 -6.03 -15.39 -3.64
C SER A 304 -7.38 -15.30 -2.94
N LYS A 305 -7.40 -15.14 -1.61
CA LYS A 305 -8.66 -14.92 -0.88
C LYS A 305 -9.28 -13.58 -1.23
N LEU A 306 -8.51 -12.50 -1.29
CA LEU A 306 -8.99 -11.17 -1.71
C LEU A 306 -9.58 -11.19 -3.12
N LEU A 307 -8.94 -11.94 -4.02
CA LEU A 307 -9.39 -12.10 -5.40
C LEU A 307 -10.59 -13.05 -5.55
N SER A 308 -10.94 -13.85 -4.54
CA SER A 308 -11.98 -14.89 -4.69
C SER A 308 -13.38 -14.33 -4.93
N MET A 309 -13.67 -13.10 -4.50
CA MET A 309 -14.97 -12.45 -4.69
C MET A 309 -15.01 -11.59 -5.94
N GLN A 310 -16.10 -11.71 -6.70
CA GLN A 310 -16.46 -10.83 -7.81
C GLN A 310 -17.49 -9.82 -7.31
N PHE A 311 -17.25 -8.54 -7.59
CA PHE A 311 -18.10 -7.45 -7.13
C PHE A 311 -18.94 -6.85 -8.25
N ASN A 312 -20.08 -6.28 -7.88
CA ASN A 312 -21.07 -5.72 -8.79
C ASN A 312 -20.89 -4.20 -9.02
N GLY A 313 -19.71 -3.66 -8.77
CA GLY A 313 -19.36 -2.25 -9.00
C GLY A 313 -17.87 -1.98 -8.82
N VAL A 314 -17.44 -0.77 -9.18
CA VAL A 314 -16.07 -0.28 -9.00
C VAL A 314 -16.09 0.90 -8.03
N GLY A 315 -15.18 0.91 -7.06
CA GLY A 315 -15.18 1.91 -5.98
C GLY A 315 -14.48 1.39 -4.73
N SER A 316 -15.07 1.59 -3.55
CA SER A 316 -14.58 0.99 -2.29
C SER A 316 -15.72 0.54 -1.39
N LEU A 317 -15.43 -0.36 -0.46
CA LEU A 317 -16.44 -0.90 0.44
C LEU A 317 -16.70 0.06 1.60
N TYR A 318 -17.98 0.22 1.94
CA TYR A 318 -18.45 0.96 3.11
C TYR A 318 -19.59 0.20 3.78
N PHE A 319 -19.95 0.56 5.01
CA PHE A 319 -21.19 0.06 5.59
C PHE A 319 -22.38 0.73 4.93
N SER A 320 -23.47 -0.02 4.71
CA SER A 320 -24.63 0.51 3.99
C SER A 320 -25.28 1.71 4.70
N LYS A 321 -25.15 1.79 6.03
CA LYS A 321 -25.67 2.91 6.83
C LYS A 321 -24.93 4.24 6.59
N ASP A 322 -23.68 4.20 6.12
CA ASP A 322 -22.93 5.42 5.76
C ASP A 322 -23.50 6.12 4.52
N TYR A 323 -24.29 5.41 3.70
CA TYR A 323 -24.85 5.87 2.43
C TYR A 323 -26.35 5.55 2.30
N ASP A 324 -27.06 5.42 3.43
CA ASP A 324 -28.49 5.07 3.41
C ASP A 324 -29.31 6.26 2.91
N MET A 325 -29.60 6.27 1.60
CA MET A 325 -30.44 7.29 0.96
C MET A 325 -31.91 6.84 1.00
N PRO A 326 -32.81 7.61 1.64
CA PRO A 326 -34.22 7.25 1.69
C PRO A 326 -34.83 7.09 0.28
N GLY A 327 -35.39 5.90 0.00
CA GLY A 327 -36.11 5.63 -1.25
C GLY A 327 -35.30 5.02 -2.38
N GLU A 328 -33.98 4.84 -2.22
CA GLU A 328 -33.16 4.15 -3.23
C GLU A 328 -33.01 2.65 -2.91
N PRO A 329 -33.21 1.75 -3.90
CA PRO A 329 -33.01 0.33 -3.69
C PRO A 329 -31.52 0.03 -3.47
N LYS A 330 -31.21 -0.66 -2.37
CA LYS A 330 -29.85 -1.12 -2.07
C LYS A 330 -29.39 -2.09 -3.16
N LYS A 331 -28.29 -1.74 -3.83
CA LYS A 331 -27.64 -2.62 -4.81
C LYS A 331 -26.75 -3.61 -4.07
N SER A 332 -26.91 -4.90 -4.38
CA SER A 332 -26.06 -5.93 -3.79
C SER A 332 -24.61 -5.74 -4.24
N VAL A 333 -23.67 -5.80 -3.29
CA VAL A 333 -22.23 -5.64 -3.52
C VAL A 333 -21.63 -6.82 -4.31
N TYR A 334 -22.19 -8.01 -4.13
CA TYR A 334 -21.81 -9.27 -4.77
C TYR A 334 -23.04 -10.21 -4.82
N ASP A 335 -22.96 -11.25 -5.63
CA ASP A 335 -24.06 -12.20 -5.81
C ASP A 335 -24.00 -13.38 -4.83
N GLY A 336 -25.15 -14.00 -4.58
CA GLY A 336 -25.24 -15.28 -3.87
C GLY A 336 -25.03 -15.21 -2.34
N GLU A 337 -25.31 -14.08 -1.69
CA GLU A 337 -25.30 -14.03 -0.22
C GLU A 337 -26.44 -14.86 0.37
N SER A 338 -26.09 -15.88 1.14
CA SER A 338 -27.01 -16.80 1.81
C SER A 338 -27.16 -16.50 3.31
N ASN A 339 -26.20 -15.80 3.91
CA ASN A 339 -26.25 -15.36 5.29
C ASN A 339 -27.11 -14.09 5.42
N SER A 340 -28.27 -14.21 6.07
CA SER A 340 -29.20 -13.10 6.28
C SER A 340 -28.58 -11.92 7.03
N ASP A 341 -27.59 -12.15 7.89
CA ASP A 341 -26.96 -11.11 8.71
C ASP A 341 -25.90 -10.31 7.92
N LEU A 342 -25.46 -10.83 6.77
CA LEU A 342 -24.49 -10.17 5.87
C LEU A 342 -25.18 -9.47 4.70
N LYS A 343 -26.43 -9.81 4.42
CA LYS A 343 -27.23 -9.17 3.37
C LYS A 343 -27.40 -7.68 3.68
N ASP A 344 -27.16 -6.83 2.68
CA ASP A 344 -27.27 -5.37 2.77
C ASP A 344 -26.44 -4.72 3.91
N ARG A 345 -25.36 -5.40 4.33
CA ARG A 345 -24.42 -4.90 5.35
C ARG A 345 -23.43 -3.90 4.78
N TRP A 346 -22.99 -4.14 3.55
CA TRP A 346 -22.00 -3.33 2.84
C TRP A 346 -22.60 -2.70 1.57
N VAL A 347 -21.95 -1.66 1.08
CA VAL A 347 -22.22 -1.01 -0.20
C VAL A 347 -20.90 -0.69 -0.91
N ILE A 348 -20.93 -0.61 -2.24
CA ILE A 348 -19.83 -0.04 -3.03
C ILE A 348 -20.10 1.46 -3.16
N GLY A 349 -19.23 2.27 -2.55
CA GLY A 349 -19.29 3.72 -2.59
C GLY A 349 -18.09 4.34 -3.33
N PRO A 350 -17.89 5.66 -3.18
CA PRO A 350 -16.76 6.40 -3.71
C PRO A 350 -15.41 5.73 -3.43
N THR A 351 -14.48 5.75 -4.38
CA THR A 351 -13.17 5.13 -4.20
C THR A 351 -12.36 5.78 -3.06
N ALA A 352 -11.73 4.94 -2.24
CA ALA A 352 -10.77 5.33 -1.20
C ALA A 352 -9.32 5.31 -1.71
N GLU A 353 -9.08 5.08 -3.01
CA GLU A 353 -7.71 5.01 -3.57
C GLU A 353 -6.95 6.32 -3.35
N ARG A 354 -5.75 6.21 -2.77
CA ARG A 354 -4.92 7.35 -2.36
C ARG A 354 -4.72 8.41 -3.44
N VAL A 355 -4.66 8.04 -4.73
CA VAL A 355 -4.50 8.99 -5.85
C VAL A 355 -5.65 10.02 -5.94
N PHE A 356 -6.86 9.66 -5.51
CA PHE A 356 -8.03 10.54 -5.51
C PHE A 356 -8.07 11.51 -4.33
N TRP A 357 -7.21 11.35 -3.32
CA TRP A 357 -7.28 12.09 -2.05
C TRP A 357 -6.00 12.85 -1.73
N ARG A 358 -4.85 12.24 -2.05
CA ARG A 358 -3.54 12.80 -1.77
C ARG A 358 -3.33 14.11 -2.54
N LYS A 359 -2.86 15.13 -1.81
CA LYS A 359 -2.59 16.49 -2.34
C LYS A 359 -3.78 17.13 -3.05
N LYS A 360 -5.02 16.81 -2.64
CA LYS A 360 -6.24 17.42 -3.16
C LYS A 360 -6.72 18.62 -2.35
N PHE A 361 -5.80 19.36 -1.72
CA PHE A 361 -6.15 20.52 -0.88
C PHE A 361 -6.74 21.68 -1.69
N ALA A 362 -6.47 21.73 -3.01
CA ALA A 362 -6.99 22.77 -3.90
C ALA A 362 -8.44 22.50 -4.35
N LEU A 363 -8.98 21.31 -4.09
CA LEU A 363 -10.35 20.95 -4.42
C LEU A 363 -11.23 20.89 -3.16
N ASN A 364 -12.41 21.50 -3.25
CA ASN A 364 -13.43 21.32 -2.22
C ASN A 364 -14.14 19.95 -2.39
N LYS A 365 -14.95 19.57 -1.39
CA LYS A 365 -15.66 18.28 -1.36
C LYS A 365 -16.57 18.08 -2.58
N GLU A 366 -17.28 19.12 -3.00
CA GLU A 366 -18.22 19.05 -4.12
C GLU A 366 -17.49 18.82 -5.45
N ALA A 367 -16.43 19.58 -5.71
CA ALA A 367 -15.61 19.41 -6.90
C ALA A 367 -14.98 18.02 -6.95
N LEU A 368 -14.44 17.54 -5.82
CA LEU A 368 -13.83 16.22 -5.74
C LEU A 368 -14.84 15.08 -5.95
N SER A 369 -16.05 15.20 -5.38
CA SER A 369 -17.07 14.13 -5.42
C SER A 369 -17.48 13.70 -6.82
N LYS A 370 -17.32 14.57 -7.83
CA LYS A 370 -17.64 14.30 -9.24
C LYS A 370 -16.79 13.17 -9.85
N PHE A 371 -15.64 12.89 -9.26
CA PHE A 371 -14.65 11.96 -9.82
C PHE A 371 -14.50 10.67 -9.02
N LEU A 372 -15.24 10.47 -7.93
CA LEU A 372 -14.94 9.38 -7.00
C LEU A 372 -15.71 8.09 -7.29
N GLY A 373 -16.66 8.09 -8.22
CA GLY A 373 -17.58 6.97 -8.42
C GLY A 373 -18.62 6.87 -7.28
N PRO A 374 -19.23 5.69 -7.05
CA PRO A 374 -18.90 4.40 -7.65
C PRO A 374 -19.23 4.31 -9.14
N TRP A 375 -18.57 3.40 -9.86
CA TRP A 375 -18.79 3.20 -11.31
C TRP A 375 -19.38 1.82 -11.61
N SER A 376 -20.03 1.74 -12.77
CA SER A 376 -20.66 0.52 -13.28
C SER A 376 -19.62 -0.52 -13.70
N VAL A 377 -19.92 -1.81 -13.50
CA VAL A 377 -19.09 -2.93 -13.99
C VAL A 377 -18.99 -2.97 -15.52
N ASN A 378 -19.93 -2.33 -16.21
CA ASN A 378 -19.95 -2.26 -17.67
C ASN A 378 -19.01 -1.16 -18.21
N GLU A 379 -18.48 -0.31 -17.34
CA GLU A 379 -17.57 0.78 -17.71
C GLU A 379 -16.27 0.69 -16.87
N PRO A 380 -15.52 -0.43 -16.95
CA PRO A 380 -14.36 -0.69 -16.10
C PRO A 380 -13.21 0.32 -16.25
N TRP A 381 -13.21 1.11 -17.33
CA TRP A 381 -12.23 2.19 -17.60
C TRP A 381 -12.54 3.50 -16.89
N GLU A 382 -13.75 3.70 -16.33
CA GLU A 382 -14.12 4.98 -15.72
C GLU A 382 -13.20 5.35 -14.54
N ILE A 383 -12.69 4.37 -13.78
CA ILE A 383 -11.69 4.65 -12.74
C ILE A 383 -10.37 5.22 -13.32
N VAL A 384 -9.94 4.75 -14.49
CA VAL A 384 -8.73 5.26 -15.18
C VAL A 384 -8.98 6.68 -15.66
N LYS A 385 -10.09 6.89 -16.36
CA LYS A 385 -10.49 8.20 -16.87
C LYS A 385 -10.61 9.23 -15.76
N ASN A 386 -11.32 8.89 -14.68
CA ASN A 386 -11.51 9.79 -13.54
C ASN A 386 -10.22 10.02 -12.73
N THR A 387 -9.26 9.09 -12.75
CA THR A 387 -7.90 9.34 -12.21
C THR A 387 -7.20 10.47 -12.97
N GLY A 388 -7.29 10.47 -14.31
CA GLY A 388 -6.80 11.58 -15.13
C GLY A 388 -7.55 12.88 -14.87
N LEU A 389 -8.88 12.85 -14.90
CA LEU A 389 -9.70 14.06 -14.73
C LEU A 389 -9.52 14.73 -13.36
N VAL A 390 -9.48 13.96 -12.27
CA VAL A 390 -9.33 14.54 -10.92
C VAL A 390 -7.95 15.16 -10.72
N GLU A 391 -6.90 14.55 -11.28
CA GLU A 391 -5.54 15.09 -11.18
C GLU A 391 -5.37 16.31 -12.09
N ALA A 392 -5.96 16.33 -13.29
CA ALA A 392 -5.97 17.51 -14.14
C ALA A 392 -6.69 18.69 -13.47
N GLU A 393 -7.89 18.46 -12.91
CA GLU A 393 -8.67 19.49 -12.22
C GLU A 393 -7.95 20.01 -10.97
N ASN A 394 -7.38 19.12 -10.17
CA ASN A 394 -6.56 19.51 -9.01
C ASN A 394 -5.33 20.33 -9.43
N THR A 395 -4.68 19.96 -10.53
CA THR A 395 -3.49 20.66 -11.02
C THR A 395 -3.85 22.05 -11.56
N LYS A 396 -4.97 22.20 -12.28
CA LYS A 396 -5.53 23.51 -12.67
C LYS A 396 -5.81 24.39 -11.46
N ALA A 397 -6.43 23.83 -10.41
CA ALA A 397 -6.71 24.56 -9.19
C ALA A 397 -5.42 24.98 -8.45
N ARG A 398 -4.40 24.10 -8.39
CA ARG A 398 -3.07 24.41 -7.84
C ARG A 398 -2.37 25.50 -8.65
N LEU A 399 -2.47 25.46 -9.98
CA LEU A 399 -1.91 26.47 -10.88
C LEU A 399 -2.57 27.83 -10.65
N ALA A 400 -3.90 27.89 -10.54
CA ALA A 400 -4.61 29.14 -10.22
C ALA A 400 -4.18 29.72 -8.86
N LEU A 401 -4.02 28.87 -7.83
CA LEU A 401 -3.47 29.30 -6.53
C LEU A 401 -2.03 29.81 -6.65
N LYS A 402 -1.20 29.18 -7.48
CA LYS A 402 0.18 29.59 -7.72
C LYS A 402 0.25 30.95 -8.41
N GLN A 403 -0.55 31.16 -9.46
CA GLN A 403 -0.64 32.42 -10.20
C GLN A 403 -1.24 33.57 -9.35
N ALA A 404 -2.01 33.23 -8.33
CA ALA A 404 -2.54 34.16 -7.34
C ALA A 404 -1.62 34.37 -6.12
N ASP A 405 -0.39 33.86 -6.13
CA ASP A 405 0.56 33.89 -4.99
C ASP A 405 -0.01 33.30 -3.67
N ALA A 406 -0.98 32.38 -3.78
CA ALA A 406 -1.70 31.75 -2.68
C ALA A 406 -1.35 30.26 -2.50
N SER A 407 -0.46 29.70 -3.33
CA SER A 407 -0.06 28.30 -3.23
C SER A 407 0.78 28.05 -1.97
N PRO A 408 0.41 27.06 -1.13
CA PRO A 408 1.23 26.64 0.01
C PRO A 408 2.43 25.75 -0.41
N GLU A 409 2.49 25.32 -1.67
CA GLU A 409 3.53 24.45 -2.19
C GLU A 409 4.49 25.19 -3.14
N ALA A 410 5.78 24.88 -3.01
CA ALA A 410 6.83 25.29 -3.94
C ALA A 410 6.87 24.30 -5.12
N VAL A 411 5.98 24.52 -6.09
CA VAL A 411 5.97 23.81 -7.38
C VAL A 411 6.08 24.83 -8.50
N ASP A 412 6.79 24.44 -9.55
CA ASP A 412 7.02 25.27 -10.73
C ASP A 412 5.79 25.31 -11.65
N GLU A 413 5.53 26.46 -12.26
CA GLU A 413 4.37 26.67 -13.14
C GLU A 413 4.47 25.84 -14.43
N THR A 414 5.66 25.67 -15.00
CA THR A 414 5.86 24.81 -16.17
C THR A 414 5.54 23.36 -15.82
N THR A 415 6.00 22.88 -14.65
CA THR A 415 5.65 21.53 -14.16
C THR A 415 4.13 21.33 -14.05
N LEU A 416 3.40 22.30 -13.48
CA LEU A 416 1.94 22.21 -13.35
C LEU A 416 1.24 22.21 -14.72
N ASN A 417 1.69 23.04 -15.67
CA ASN A 417 1.12 23.06 -17.02
C ASN A 417 1.33 21.72 -17.74
N GLU A 418 2.52 21.12 -17.65
CA GLU A 418 2.79 19.83 -18.26
C GLU A 418 1.98 18.71 -17.61
N GLN A 419 1.86 18.72 -16.28
CA GLN A 419 0.98 17.80 -15.54
C GLN A 419 -0.47 17.81 -16.04
N ILE A 420 -1.04 18.99 -16.30
CA ILE A 420 -2.42 19.11 -16.81
C ILE A 420 -2.56 18.31 -18.11
N VAL A 421 -1.62 18.49 -19.04
CA VAL A 421 -1.62 17.80 -20.33
C VAL A 421 -1.50 16.29 -20.15
N SER A 422 -0.56 15.81 -19.32
CA SER A 422 -0.37 14.38 -19.06
C SER A 422 -1.63 13.72 -18.49
N PHE A 423 -2.30 14.39 -17.55
CA PHE A 423 -3.51 13.86 -16.91
C PHE A 423 -4.74 13.92 -17.82
N GLU A 424 -4.88 14.94 -18.67
CA GLU A 424 -5.91 15.00 -19.72
C GLU A 424 -5.68 13.93 -20.79
N ASN A 425 -4.42 13.67 -21.16
CA ASN A 425 -4.03 12.58 -22.05
C ASN A 425 -4.38 11.21 -21.45
N LEU A 426 -4.11 10.98 -20.16
CA LEU A 426 -4.53 9.77 -19.45
C LEU A 426 -6.06 9.59 -19.49
N ALA A 427 -6.82 10.67 -19.22
CA ALA A 427 -8.27 10.64 -19.29
C ALA A 427 -8.79 10.30 -20.70
N THR A 428 -8.11 10.82 -21.72
CA THR A 428 -8.42 10.57 -23.14
C THR A 428 -8.14 9.12 -23.54
N VAL A 429 -7.01 8.55 -23.11
CA VAL A 429 -6.59 7.19 -23.49
C VAL A 429 -7.34 6.09 -22.72
N GLY A 430 -7.76 6.36 -21.48
CA GLY A 430 -8.39 5.38 -20.59
C GLY A 430 -9.45 4.47 -21.23
N PRO A 431 -10.46 5.02 -21.93
CA PRO A 431 -11.51 4.24 -22.60
C PRO A 431 -11.03 3.29 -23.71
N HIS A 432 -9.81 3.48 -24.22
CA HIS A 432 -9.26 2.74 -25.36
C HIS A 432 -8.27 1.63 -24.93
N LEU A 433 -7.88 1.58 -23.65
CA LEU A 433 -6.82 0.69 -23.16
C LEU A 433 -7.19 -0.79 -23.19
N PHE A 434 -8.48 -1.13 -23.09
CA PHE A 434 -8.92 -2.52 -22.97
C PHE A 434 -10.12 -2.79 -23.86
N ASP A 435 -10.04 -3.87 -24.64
CA ASP A 435 -11.17 -4.44 -25.36
C ASP A 435 -11.79 -5.56 -24.52
N SER A 436 -13.05 -5.44 -24.13
CA SER A 436 -13.75 -6.47 -23.35
C SER A 436 -14.10 -7.72 -24.15
N GLU A 437 -14.11 -7.62 -25.48
CA GLU A 437 -14.52 -8.70 -26.38
C GLU A 437 -13.33 -9.36 -27.09
N THR A 438 -12.09 -8.92 -26.81
CA THR A 438 -10.90 -9.54 -27.40
C THR A 438 -10.78 -11.02 -27.01
N THR A 439 -10.47 -11.85 -28.01
CA THR A 439 -10.15 -13.26 -27.83
C THR A 439 -8.64 -13.51 -27.71
N THR A 440 -7.80 -12.50 -28.00
CA THR A 440 -6.34 -12.60 -27.93
C THR A 440 -5.83 -12.66 -26.49
N ILE A 441 -6.46 -11.93 -25.57
CA ILE A 441 -6.11 -11.97 -24.15
C ILE A 441 -6.93 -13.09 -23.49
N PRO A 442 -6.31 -14.21 -23.07
CA PRO A 442 -7.06 -15.32 -22.49
C PRO A 442 -7.79 -14.88 -21.23
N ASN A 443 -9.07 -15.22 -21.14
CA ASN A 443 -9.97 -14.89 -20.03
C ASN A 443 -10.12 -13.37 -19.76
N VAL A 444 -10.04 -12.50 -20.78
CA VAL A 444 -10.16 -11.04 -20.60
C VAL A 444 -11.39 -10.62 -19.77
N LYS A 445 -12.53 -11.29 -19.98
CA LYS A 445 -13.76 -11.03 -19.20
C LYS A 445 -13.57 -11.30 -17.71
N GLU A 446 -12.78 -12.29 -17.32
CA GLU A 446 -12.43 -12.53 -15.92
C GLU A 446 -11.44 -11.51 -15.35
N LEU A 447 -10.56 -10.94 -16.18
CA LEU A 447 -9.63 -9.87 -15.79
C LEU A 447 -10.36 -8.54 -15.59
N LEU A 448 -11.43 -8.28 -16.35
CA LEU A 448 -12.21 -7.05 -16.26
C LEU A 448 -13.21 -7.04 -15.09
N LYS A 449 -13.49 -8.21 -14.49
CA LYS A 449 -14.35 -8.29 -13.31
C LYS A 449 -13.72 -7.56 -12.12
N PRO A 450 -14.49 -6.72 -11.40
CA PRO A 450 -13.98 -6.04 -10.23
C PRO A 450 -13.70 -7.03 -9.08
N ARG A 451 -12.52 -6.89 -8.48
CA ARG A 451 -12.04 -7.69 -7.34
C ARG A 451 -11.41 -6.76 -6.31
N LEU A 452 -11.35 -7.21 -5.06
CA LEU A 452 -10.76 -6.42 -3.98
C LEU A 452 -9.25 -6.31 -4.19
N TYR A 453 -8.79 -5.08 -4.41
CA TYR A 453 -7.40 -4.67 -4.53
C TYR A 453 -6.91 -4.14 -3.18
N HIS A 454 -5.76 -4.64 -2.75
CA HIS A 454 -5.08 -4.20 -1.55
C HIS A 454 -3.78 -3.47 -1.93
N PRO A 455 -3.70 -2.13 -1.77
CA PRO A 455 -2.58 -1.33 -2.28
C PRO A 455 -1.26 -1.58 -1.58
N ASP A 456 -1.30 -2.11 -0.35
CA ASP A 456 -0.11 -2.33 0.50
C ASP A 456 0.01 -3.79 0.96
N LEU A 457 -0.24 -4.73 0.04
CA LEU A 457 -0.14 -6.16 0.33
C LEU A 457 1.33 -6.56 0.47
N ASP A 458 1.86 -6.39 1.67
CA ASP A 458 3.28 -6.46 1.98
C ASP A 458 3.53 -7.31 3.24
N PRO A 459 4.61 -8.11 3.32
CA PRO A 459 5.01 -8.81 4.55
C PRO A 459 5.13 -7.91 5.81
N MET A 460 5.30 -6.60 5.65
CA MET A 460 5.31 -5.60 6.72
C MET A 460 3.93 -5.38 7.34
N ASN A 461 2.86 -5.71 6.62
CA ASN A 461 1.48 -5.59 7.11
C ASN A 461 0.90 -6.94 7.56
N ILE A 462 1.75 -7.96 7.77
CA ILE A 462 1.32 -9.29 8.17
C ILE A 462 2.03 -9.74 9.44
N ILE A 463 1.24 -10.06 10.47
CA ILE A 463 1.73 -10.74 11.68
C ILE A 463 1.34 -12.21 11.61
N VAL A 464 2.31 -13.09 11.79
CA VAL A 464 2.10 -14.53 11.95
C VAL A 464 1.97 -14.84 13.45
N THR A 465 0.81 -15.35 13.84
CA THR A 465 0.55 -15.72 15.25
C THR A 465 1.39 -16.94 15.67
N ALA A 466 1.39 -17.27 16.96
CA ALA A 466 2.11 -18.45 17.48
C ALA A 466 1.65 -19.77 16.82
N GLU A 467 0.39 -19.82 16.36
CA GLU A 467 -0.20 -20.96 15.65
C GLU A 467 0.20 -21.00 14.15
N GLY A 468 1.00 -20.04 13.68
CA GLY A 468 1.40 -19.95 12.27
C GLY A 468 0.34 -19.33 11.36
N THR A 469 -0.67 -18.65 11.90
CA THR A 469 -1.74 -18.06 11.10
C THR A 469 -1.38 -16.63 10.70
N PRO A 470 -1.38 -16.27 9.41
CA PRO A 470 -1.12 -14.90 8.97
C PRO A 470 -2.33 -14.01 9.23
N CYS A 471 -2.11 -12.88 9.89
CA CYS A 471 -3.08 -11.81 10.16
C CYS A 471 -2.67 -10.54 9.41
N LEU A 472 -3.52 -10.08 8.50
CA LEU A 472 -3.30 -8.89 7.67
C LEU A 472 -3.86 -7.66 8.39
N LEU A 473 -3.03 -6.64 8.61
CA LEU A 473 -3.30 -5.58 9.59
C LEU A 473 -4.01 -4.34 9.04
N ASP A 474 -3.65 -3.90 7.82
CA ASP A 474 -3.99 -2.57 7.32
C ASP A 474 -4.70 -2.68 5.98
N PHE A 475 -5.91 -2.12 5.87
CA PHE A 475 -6.70 -2.09 4.62
C PHE A 475 -6.89 -0.67 4.07
N GLU A 476 -6.13 0.30 4.57
CA GLU A 476 -6.20 1.69 4.13
C GLU A 476 -6.04 1.81 2.60
N GLY A 477 -7.01 2.47 1.96
CA GLY A 477 -6.99 2.73 0.53
C GLY A 477 -7.28 1.51 -0.35
N SER A 478 -7.72 0.40 0.25
CA SER A 478 -8.24 -0.75 -0.50
C SER A 478 -9.42 -0.35 -1.37
N SER A 479 -9.51 -0.93 -2.55
CA SER A 479 -10.54 -0.60 -3.54
C SER A 479 -11.04 -1.82 -4.27
N VAL A 480 -12.23 -1.72 -4.85
CA VAL A 480 -12.79 -2.72 -5.74
C VAL A 480 -12.62 -2.21 -7.17
N LYS A 481 -11.79 -2.90 -7.96
CA LYS A 481 -11.53 -2.54 -9.35
C LYS A 481 -11.18 -3.74 -10.23
N PRO A 482 -11.30 -3.64 -11.56
CA PRO A 482 -10.91 -4.69 -12.49
C PRO A 482 -9.53 -5.25 -12.18
N PHE A 483 -9.39 -6.58 -12.13
CA PHE A 483 -8.09 -7.23 -11.86
C PHE A 483 -7.00 -6.85 -12.86
N ILE A 484 -7.38 -6.58 -14.11
CA ILE A 484 -6.44 -6.09 -15.13
C ILE A 484 -5.73 -4.80 -14.71
N LEU A 485 -6.29 -4.02 -13.78
CA LEU A 485 -5.71 -2.78 -13.24
C LEU A 485 -4.89 -2.99 -11.94
N HIS A 486 -4.76 -4.22 -11.42
CA HIS A 486 -3.99 -4.51 -10.21
C HIS A 486 -2.50 -4.62 -10.53
N ASN A 487 -1.65 -3.79 -9.91
CA ASN A 487 -0.20 -3.93 -10.00
C ASN A 487 0.32 -5.17 -9.24
N SER A 488 1.59 -5.52 -9.46
CA SER A 488 2.29 -6.46 -8.58
C SER A 488 2.59 -5.78 -7.24
N PRO A 489 2.53 -6.48 -6.10
CA PRO A 489 2.93 -5.89 -4.84
C PRO A 489 4.38 -5.40 -4.84
N GLN A 490 4.61 -4.26 -4.19
CA GLN A 490 5.88 -3.53 -4.25
C GLN A 490 7.07 -4.35 -3.70
N PHE A 491 6.86 -5.23 -2.71
CA PHE A 491 7.95 -6.04 -2.14
C PHE A 491 8.59 -7.02 -3.16
N VAL A 492 7.85 -7.44 -4.18
CA VAL A 492 8.30 -8.33 -5.27
C VAL A 492 8.40 -7.64 -6.64
N ALA A 493 7.85 -6.44 -6.79
CA ALA A 493 7.89 -5.70 -8.05
C ALA A 493 9.34 -5.45 -8.51
N TYR A 494 9.57 -5.64 -9.81
CA TYR A 494 10.87 -5.40 -10.42
C TYR A 494 10.64 -4.97 -11.86
N ASP A 495 11.19 -3.84 -12.25
CA ASP A 495 11.05 -3.28 -13.61
C ASP A 495 12.38 -3.30 -14.39
N GLY A 496 13.47 -3.75 -13.74
CA GLY A 496 14.76 -3.90 -14.39
C GLY A 496 14.83 -5.11 -15.34
N PRO A 497 15.98 -5.26 -16.05
CA PRO A 497 16.21 -6.36 -16.97
C PRO A 497 15.96 -7.72 -16.34
N LYS A 498 15.26 -8.59 -17.06
CA LYS A 498 14.94 -9.94 -16.62
C LYS A 498 16.08 -10.90 -16.94
N ILE A 499 16.57 -11.59 -15.92
CA ILE A 499 17.56 -12.66 -16.03
C ILE A 499 16.96 -13.88 -15.35
N PHE A 500 16.73 -14.94 -16.11
CA PHE A 500 16.15 -16.19 -15.61
C PHE A 500 17.20 -17.26 -15.39
N ASP A 501 18.33 -17.17 -16.09
CA ASP A 501 19.48 -18.04 -15.90
C ASP A 501 20.77 -17.23 -16.13
N LEU A 502 21.65 -17.19 -15.13
CA LEU A 502 22.88 -16.40 -15.21
C LEU A 502 23.85 -16.91 -16.29
N GLN A 503 23.90 -18.22 -16.53
CA GLN A 503 24.85 -18.82 -17.47
C GLN A 503 24.32 -18.82 -18.91
N GLU A 504 23.00 -18.97 -19.09
CA GLU A 504 22.39 -18.92 -20.43
C GLU A 504 22.15 -17.48 -20.90
N ASP A 505 21.72 -16.57 -20.02
CA ASP A 505 21.31 -15.22 -20.41
C ASP A 505 22.50 -14.23 -20.48
N ILE A 506 23.59 -14.48 -19.74
CA ILE A 506 24.75 -13.57 -19.67
C ILE A 506 25.98 -14.20 -20.33
N PRO A 507 26.42 -13.66 -21.49
CA PRO A 507 27.61 -14.17 -22.18
C PRO A 507 28.86 -14.12 -21.29
N ASP A 508 29.60 -15.24 -21.25
CA ASP A 508 30.85 -15.36 -20.51
C ASP A 508 30.75 -14.98 -19.02
N TYR A 509 29.58 -15.20 -18.38
CA TYR A 509 29.34 -14.82 -16.98
C TYR A 509 30.46 -15.27 -16.02
N ASP A 510 30.95 -16.50 -16.14
CA ASP A 510 32.03 -17.03 -15.31
C ASP A 510 33.34 -16.23 -15.40
N LYS A 511 33.58 -15.54 -16.52
CA LYS A 511 34.78 -14.73 -16.77
C LYS A 511 34.63 -13.27 -16.30
N LEU A 512 33.44 -12.85 -15.89
CA LEU A 512 33.21 -11.49 -15.39
C LEU A 512 33.91 -11.28 -14.04
N VAL A 513 34.25 -10.02 -13.75
CA VAL A 513 34.76 -9.63 -12.44
C VAL A 513 33.64 -9.65 -11.39
N ASP A 514 33.99 -9.84 -10.12
CA ASP A 514 33.01 -10.02 -9.04
C ASP A 514 32.01 -8.86 -8.92
N SER A 515 32.43 -7.61 -9.20
CA SER A 515 31.54 -6.46 -9.18
C SER A 515 30.47 -6.51 -10.27
N GLU A 516 30.80 -7.05 -11.45
CA GLU A 516 29.84 -7.23 -12.55
C GLU A 516 28.93 -8.43 -12.27
N LYS A 517 29.49 -9.53 -11.74
CA LYS A 517 28.71 -10.71 -11.31
C LYS A 517 27.64 -10.33 -10.29
N ALA A 518 28.01 -9.54 -9.28
CA ALA A 518 27.08 -9.08 -8.25
C ALA A 518 25.89 -8.29 -8.82
N GLN A 519 26.10 -7.50 -9.89
CA GLN A 519 25.01 -6.77 -10.56
C GLN A 519 24.04 -7.72 -11.25
N TYR A 520 24.55 -8.69 -12.01
CA TYR A 520 23.73 -9.69 -12.69
C TYR A 520 23.01 -10.61 -11.71
N GLU A 521 23.67 -11.04 -10.63
CA GLU A 521 23.07 -11.82 -9.55
C GLU A 521 21.93 -11.06 -8.87
N PHE A 522 22.09 -9.75 -8.63
CA PHE A 522 21.02 -8.92 -8.11
C PHE A 522 19.81 -8.92 -9.04
N MET A 523 20.02 -8.68 -10.35
CA MET A 523 18.96 -8.68 -11.36
C MET A 523 18.27 -10.06 -11.46
N TYR A 524 19.05 -11.15 -11.41
CA TYR A 524 18.56 -12.53 -11.36
C TYR A 524 17.69 -12.76 -10.12
N LYS A 525 18.18 -12.43 -8.91
CA LYS A 525 17.43 -12.62 -7.66
C LYS A 525 16.12 -11.83 -7.66
N ARG A 526 16.12 -10.59 -8.16
CA ARG A 526 14.88 -9.79 -8.32
C ARG A 526 13.93 -10.42 -9.33
N THR A 527 14.44 -10.95 -10.44
CA THR A 527 13.64 -11.66 -11.45
C THR A 527 13.01 -12.94 -10.89
N ARG A 528 13.79 -13.76 -10.17
CA ARG A 528 13.35 -14.97 -9.47
C ARG A 528 12.21 -14.66 -8.50
N ASN A 529 12.33 -13.60 -7.70
CA ASN A 529 11.31 -13.25 -6.70
C ASN A 529 9.98 -12.86 -7.37
N GLN A 530 10.02 -12.06 -8.44
CA GLN A 530 8.83 -11.71 -9.21
C GLN A 530 8.24 -12.94 -9.92
N PHE A 531 9.09 -13.82 -10.45
CA PHE A 531 8.65 -15.07 -11.07
C PHE A 531 7.95 -16.00 -10.09
N LEU A 532 8.48 -16.14 -8.87
CA LEU A 532 7.83 -16.89 -7.78
C LEU A 532 6.44 -16.34 -7.48
N TRP A 533 6.29 -15.01 -7.44
CA TRP A 533 5.00 -14.36 -7.25
C TRP A 533 4.02 -14.65 -8.38
N ASP A 534 4.46 -14.48 -9.63
CA ASP A 534 3.63 -14.74 -10.82
C ASP A 534 3.25 -16.23 -10.93
N SER A 535 4.14 -17.15 -10.55
CA SER A 535 3.86 -18.59 -10.47
C SER A 535 2.82 -18.90 -9.39
N ALA A 536 2.97 -18.28 -8.22
CA ALA A 536 2.02 -18.43 -7.11
C ALA A 536 0.61 -17.94 -7.49
N LEU A 537 0.51 -16.86 -8.28
CA LEU A 537 -0.75 -16.41 -8.87
C LEU A 537 -1.32 -17.43 -9.85
N ASN A 538 -0.48 -17.99 -10.73
CA ASN A 538 -0.92 -19.00 -11.70
C ASN A 538 -1.47 -20.26 -11.01
N GLU A 539 -0.78 -20.74 -9.97
CA GLU A 539 -1.19 -21.91 -9.19
C GLU A 539 -2.55 -21.72 -8.50
N ARG A 540 -2.79 -20.53 -7.96
CA ARG A 540 -4.01 -20.23 -7.17
C ARG A 540 -5.17 -19.73 -8.03
N ASN A 541 -4.89 -18.97 -9.08
CA ASN A 541 -5.86 -18.28 -9.92
C ASN A 541 -5.43 -18.27 -11.39
N ASN A 542 -5.25 -19.45 -12.00
CA ASN A 542 -4.78 -19.59 -13.38
C ASN A 542 -5.56 -18.77 -14.42
N LYS A 543 -6.87 -18.54 -14.22
CA LYS A 543 -7.70 -17.70 -15.11
C LYS A 543 -7.25 -16.23 -15.15
N LEU A 544 -6.52 -15.78 -14.13
CA LEU A 544 -6.07 -14.40 -13.98
C LEU A 544 -4.64 -14.18 -14.47
N ILE A 545 -3.89 -15.24 -14.82
CA ILE A 545 -2.46 -15.15 -15.11
C ILE A 545 -2.14 -14.23 -16.30
N SER A 546 -3.04 -14.12 -17.27
CA SER A 546 -2.87 -13.22 -18.43
C SER A 546 -2.63 -11.75 -18.03
N ALA A 547 -3.07 -11.33 -16.83
CA ALA A 547 -2.80 -9.98 -16.33
C ALA A 547 -1.31 -9.67 -16.14
N VAL A 548 -0.46 -10.70 -15.95
CA VAL A 548 0.99 -10.49 -15.78
C VAL A 548 1.76 -10.48 -17.11
N ALA A 549 1.09 -10.74 -18.23
CA ALA A 549 1.69 -10.74 -19.55
C ALA A 549 2.23 -9.34 -19.92
N PRO A 550 3.41 -9.22 -20.53
CA PRO A 550 4.00 -7.92 -20.85
C PRO A 550 3.10 -6.96 -21.64
N PRO A 551 2.36 -7.40 -22.69
CA PRO A 551 1.46 -6.49 -23.40
C PRO A 551 0.33 -5.94 -22.51
N VAL A 552 -0.21 -6.77 -21.60
CA VAL A 552 -1.27 -6.36 -20.66
C VAL A 552 -0.73 -5.41 -19.59
N LYS A 553 0.48 -5.66 -19.08
CA LYS A 553 1.19 -4.73 -18.18
C LYS A 553 1.44 -3.38 -18.86
N LEU A 554 1.77 -3.37 -20.15
CA LEU A 554 1.99 -2.13 -20.90
C LEU A 554 0.69 -1.34 -21.11
N LEU A 555 -0.42 -1.99 -21.46
CA LEU A 555 -1.74 -1.35 -21.60
C LEU A 555 -2.16 -0.54 -20.36
N ARG A 556 -1.95 -1.10 -19.17
CA ARG A 556 -2.30 -0.42 -17.91
C ARG A 556 -1.23 0.53 -17.36
N SER A 557 -0.05 0.59 -17.98
CA SER A 557 1.09 1.30 -17.41
C SER A 557 0.87 2.81 -17.17
N PRO A 558 0.13 3.57 -18.01
CA PRO A 558 -0.13 4.99 -17.71
C PRO A 558 -0.96 5.17 -16.44
N TYR A 559 -1.93 4.29 -16.22
CA TYR A 559 -2.75 4.30 -15.00
C TYR A 559 -1.91 3.94 -13.77
N ILE A 560 -1.06 2.91 -13.86
CA ILE A 560 -0.17 2.52 -12.75
C ILE A 560 0.81 3.65 -12.40
N ALA A 561 1.42 4.30 -13.40
CA ALA A 561 2.31 5.45 -13.19
C ALA A 561 1.59 6.59 -12.46
N ALA A 562 0.33 6.89 -12.83
CA ALA A 562 -0.46 7.92 -12.15
C ALA A 562 -0.78 7.55 -10.68
N VAL A 563 -1.15 6.29 -10.42
CA VAL A 563 -1.47 5.78 -9.09
C VAL A 563 -0.25 5.76 -8.16
N GLU A 564 0.91 5.36 -8.68
CA GLU A 564 2.14 5.16 -7.89
C GLU A 564 3.00 6.42 -7.74
N ARG A 565 2.66 7.49 -8.46
CA ARG A 565 3.36 8.79 -8.44
C ARG A 565 3.71 9.22 -7.02
N LYS A 566 4.89 9.79 -6.76
CA LYS A 566 5.35 10.26 -5.44
C LYS A 566 5.69 11.75 -5.44
N SER A 567 6.18 12.30 -6.54
CA SER A 567 6.47 13.73 -6.71
C SER A 567 5.62 14.35 -7.81
N ASP A 568 5.76 15.66 -7.99
CA ASP A 568 5.07 16.33 -9.09
C ASP A 568 5.71 15.98 -10.44
N GLU A 569 7.03 15.95 -10.53
CA GLU A 569 7.80 15.63 -11.76
C GLU A 569 7.61 14.20 -12.29
N GLU A 570 7.09 13.28 -11.48
CA GLU A 570 6.79 11.91 -11.93
C GLU A 570 5.61 11.83 -12.92
N TYR A 571 5.00 12.95 -13.33
CA TYR A 571 4.14 12.99 -14.53
C TYR A 571 4.89 12.51 -15.78
N LEU A 572 6.22 12.71 -15.83
CA LEU A 572 7.08 12.19 -16.89
C LEU A 572 6.96 10.66 -17.02
N LEU A 573 6.70 9.93 -15.94
CA LEU A 573 6.50 8.48 -16.02
C LEU A 573 5.16 8.11 -16.67
N ILE A 574 4.16 8.99 -16.57
CA ILE A 574 2.86 8.85 -17.24
C ILE A 574 3.04 9.13 -18.73
N ASP A 575 3.74 10.23 -19.08
CA ASP A 575 4.04 10.58 -20.47
C ASP A 575 4.88 9.51 -21.16
N GLU A 576 5.91 8.98 -20.48
CA GLU A 576 6.71 7.86 -20.98
C GLU A 576 5.84 6.65 -21.31
N ALA A 577 4.90 6.28 -20.42
CA ALA A 577 3.99 5.17 -20.64
C ALA A 577 3.03 5.42 -21.83
N LEU A 578 2.52 6.65 -21.98
CA LEU A 578 1.65 7.05 -23.09
C LEU A 578 2.40 7.04 -24.43
N ILE A 579 3.62 7.57 -24.48
CA ILE A 579 4.48 7.58 -25.67
C ILE A 579 4.87 6.16 -26.06
N GLN A 580 5.29 5.32 -25.10
CA GLN A 580 5.61 3.91 -25.36
C GLN A 580 4.40 3.15 -25.94
N LEU A 581 3.19 3.41 -25.43
CA LEU A 581 1.97 2.83 -26.00
C LEU A 581 1.73 3.27 -27.43
N ALA A 582 1.95 4.55 -27.76
CA ALA A 582 1.83 5.05 -29.13
C ALA A 582 2.77 4.31 -30.10
N GLU A 583 4.02 4.05 -29.68
CA GLU A 583 5.02 3.36 -30.51
C GLU A 583 4.62 1.92 -30.86
N VAL A 584 3.84 1.24 -29.99
CA VAL A 584 3.44 -0.16 -30.19
C VAL A 584 1.97 -0.34 -30.55
N TRP A 585 1.18 0.73 -30.63
CA TRP A 585 -0.27 0.67 -30.78
C TRP A 585 -0.71 -0.08 -32.04
N GLU A 586 -0.07 0.20 -33.17
CA GLU A 586 -0.36 -0.49 -34.44
C GLU A 586 -0.15 -2.01 -34.33
N VAL A 587 0.89 -2.43 -33.58
CA VAL A 587 1.15 -3.85 -33.31
C VAL A 587 0.06 -4.42 -32.42
N PHE A 588 -0.37 -3.69 -31.39
CA PHE A 588 -1.45 -4.14 -30.50
C PHE A 588 -2.77 -4.32 -31.24
N TYR A 589 -3.12 -3.37 -32.12
CA TYR A 589 -4.30 -3.47 -32.96
C TYR A 589 -4.22 -4.66 -33.93
N LYS A 590 -3.10 -4.82 -34.66
CA LYS A 590 -2.89 -5.93 -35.60
C LYS A 590 -2.96 -7.31 -34.94
N ASN A 591 -2.64 -7.39 -33.65
CA ASN A 591 -2.74 -8.63 -32.86
C ASN A 591 -4.07 -8.73 -32.07
N GLY A 592 -5.00 -7.79 -32.24
CA GLY A 592 -6.31 -7.81 -31.58
C GLY A 592 -6.28 -7.57 -30.08
N LEU A 593 -5.25 -6.89 -29.55
CA LEU A 593 -5.15 -6.54 -28.12
C LEU A 593 -5.97 -5.29 -27.77
N VAL A 594 -6.21 -4.42 -28.75
CA VAL A 594 -6.99 -3.18 -28.64
C VAL A 594 -7.98 -3.09 -29.79
N LYS A 595 -9.07 -2.38 -29.58
CA LYS A 595 -10.17 -2.24 -30.54
C LYS A 595 -9.86 -1.25 -31.65
N ASP A 596 -9.24 -0.13 -31.31
CA ASP A 596 -9.07 1.00 -32.22
C ASP A 596 -7.76 0.91 -33.00
N SER A 597 -7.83 1.15 -34.31
CA SER A 597 -6.66 1.11 -35.19
C SER A 597 -5.71 2.28 -34.98
N ASN A 598 -6.25 3.45 -34.67
CA ASN A 598 -5.50 4.67 -34.42
C ASN A 598 -5.34 4.88 -32.92
N TYR A 599 -4.13 5.29 -32.51
CA TYR A 599 -3.91 5.71 -31.13
C TYR A 599 -4.66 7.03 -30.86
N PRO A 600 -5.32 7.21 -29.70
CA PRO A 600 -6.12 8.41 -29.43
C PRO A 600 -5.33 9.72 -29.34
N LEU A 601 -4.01 9.64 -29.15
CA LEU A 601 -3.12 10.80 -29.03
C LEU A 601 -2.17 10.87 -30.21
N THR A 602 -1.65 12.07 -30.45
CA THR A 602 -0.57 12.30 -31.42
C THR A 602 0.59 13.00 -30.72
N PHE A 603 1.80 12.52 -30.97
CA PHE A 603 3.03 13.11 -30.44
C PHE A 603 3.89 13.58 -31.59
N SER A 604 4.23 14.87 -31.58
CA SER A 604 5.24 15.42 -32.47
C SER A 604 6.63 14.90 -32.10
N LYS A 605 7.56 15.02 -33.05
CA LYS A 605 8.96 14.65 -32.82
C LYS A 605 9.57 15.55 -31.74
N GLU A 606 9.24 16.82 -31.76
CA GLU A 606 9.69 17.84 -30.80
C GLU A 606 9.21 17.52 -29.38
N GLN A 607 7.95 17.12 -29.21
CA GLN A 607 7.43 16.67 -27.90
C GLN A 607 8.17 15.43 -27.39
N SER A 608 8.41 14.45 -28.27
CA SER A 608 9.11 13.22 -27.91
C SER A 608 10.56 13.47 -27.51
N GLU A 609 11.25 14.36 -28.22
CA GLU A 609 12.64 14.77 -27.91
C GLU A 609 12.72 15.58 -26.61
N LYS A 610 11.77 16.50 -26.39
CA LYS A 610 11.67 17.25 -25.12
C LYS A 610 11.48 16.28 -23.94
N HIS A 611 10.49 15.40 -24.04
CA HIS A 611 10.19 14.41 -23.00
C HIS A 611 11.41 13.54 -22.65
N ALA A 612 12.13 13.05 -23.66
CA ALA A 612 13.34 12.26 -23.44
C ALA A 612 14.43 13.04 -22.66
N ASN A 613 14.60 14.33 -22.95
CA ASN A 613 15.55 15.18 -22.23
C ASN A 613 15.12 15.42 -20.77
N ASP A 614 13.84 15.72 -20.55
CA ASP A 614 13.29 16.00 -19.22
C ASP A 614 13.31 14.76 -18.33
N LEU A 615 12.98 13.59 -18.88
CA LEU A 615 13.04 12.31 -18.17
C LEU A 615 14.50 11.95 -17.77
N ASN A 616 15.47 12.20 -18.65
CA ASN A 616 16.88 12.00 -18.34
C ASN A 616 17.34 12.93 -17.21
N ALA A 617 17.00 14.22 -17.29
CA ALA A 617 17.31 15.19 -16.23
C ALA A 617 16.65 14.80 -14.90
N PHE A 618 15.42 14.28 -14.93
CA PHE A 618 14.75 13.76 -13.75
C PHE A 618 15.46 12.53 -13.16
N HIS A 619 15.90 11.57 -13.98
CA HIS A 619 16.68 10.42 -13.51
C HIS A 619 18.02 10.83 -12.90
N GLU A 620 18.76 11.77 -13.52
CA GLU A 620 20.01 12.30 -12.97
C GLU A 620 19.79 12.98 -11.61
N LYS A 621 18.67 13.73 -11.46
CA LYS A 621 18.24 14.32 -10.19
C LYS A 621 17.94 13.27 -9.13
N LEU A 622 17.32 12.14 -9.49
CA LEU A 622 17.05 11.05 -8.55
C LEU A 622 18.32 10.33 -8.09
N ILE A 623 19.25 10.06 -9.03
CA ILE A 623 20.52 9.38 -8.73
C ILE A 623 21.40 10.25 -7.83
N SER A 624 21.43 11.55 -8.08
CA SER A 624 22.25 12.51 -7.30
C SER A 624 21.70 12.82 -5.90
N ARG A 625 20.44 12.45 -5.60
CA ARG A 625 19.78 12.72 -4.32
C ARG A 625 19.74 11.47 -3.44
N PRO A 626 20.58 11.38 -2.40
CA PRO A 626 20.49 10.31 -1.43
C PRO A 626 19.09 10.27 -0.80
N PHE A 627 18.57 9.06 -0.58
CA PHE A 627 17.25 8.85 0.02
C PHE A 627 16.09 9.49 -0.78
N ALA A 628 16.25 9.74 -2.09
CA ALA A 628 15.17 10.25 -2.95
C ALA A 628 13.93 9.35 -2.91
N ALA A 629 14.13 8.02 -2.86
CA ALA A 629 13.06 7.03 -2.80
C ALA A 629 12.17 7.17 -1.55
N THR A 630 12.71 7.68 -0.43
CA THR A 630 11.99 7.95 0.81
C THR A 630 11.68 9.43 1.01
N GLN A 631 11.87 10.25 -0.04
CA GLN A 631 11.70 11.71 0.00
C GLN A 631 12.55 12.37 1.12
N GLY A 632 13.76 11.85 1.35
CA GLY A 632 14.67 12.33 2.38
C GLY A 632 14.33 11.90 3.81
N TRP A 633 13.34 11.03 4.01
CA TRP A 633 13.07 10.44 5.33
C TRP A 633 14.03 9.29 5.62
N ILE A 634 14.58 9.26 6.84
CA ILE A 634 15.52 8.25 7.31
C ILE A 634 15.07 7.74 8.68
N PRO A 635 15.07 6.40 8.93
CA PRO A 635 14.81 5.85 10.25
C PRO A 635 15.74 6.45 11.31
N GLN A 636 15.23 6.73 12.51
CA GLN A 636 15.92 7.55 13.50
C GLN A 636 17.28 6.99 13.91
N ASP A 637 17.40 5.67 14.05
CA ASP A 637 18.68 4.99 14.34
C ASP A 637 19.68 5.12 13.20
N MET A 638 19.24 4.95 11.95
CA MET A 638 20.10 5.14 10.78
C MET A 638 20.54 6.60 10.70
N PHE A 639 19.63 7.55 10.91
CA PHE A 639 19.92 8.98 10.89
C PHE A 639 21.00 9.35 11.92
N GLU A 640 20.86 8.90 13.17
CA GLU A 640 21.85 9.12 14.23
C GLU A 640 23.20 8.48 13.91
N ASN A 641 23.20 7.27 13.35
CA ASN A 641 24.43 6.59 12.97
C ASN A 641 25.15 7.29 11.82
N LEU A 642 24.41 7.79 10.82
CA LEU A 642 24.98 8.55 9.71
C LEU A 642 25.56 9.90 10.16
N ILE A 643 24.94 10.56 11.15
CA ILE A 643 25.52 11.76 11.79
C ILE A 643 26.81 11.40 12.54
N LYS A 644 26.78 10.34 13.37
CA LYS A 644 27.97 9.89 14.13
C LYS A 644 29.13 9.51 13.20
N ALA A 645 28.82 8.94 12.04
CA ALA A 645 29.81 8.59 11.02
C ALA A 645 30.31 9.81 10.20
N GLY A 646 29.77 11.01 10.41
CA GLY A 646 30.13 12.20 9.64
C GLY A 646 29.68 12.16 8.17
N ILE A 647 28.75 11.24 7.84
CA ILE A 647 28.17 11.10 6.50
C ILE A 647 27.05 12.14 6.33
N LEU A 648 26.17 12.29 7.35
CA LEU A 648 25.18 13.35 7.38
C LEU A 648 25.73 14.55 8.16
N VAL A 649 25.72 15.72 7.53
CA VAL A 649 26.18 16.98 8.14
C VAL A 649 25.06 17.98 8.12
N LYS A 650 24.87 18.63 9.27
CA LYS A 650 23.87 19.69 9.43
C LYS A 650 24.35 20.97 8.77
N GLU A 651 23.52 21.54 7.91
CA GLU A 651 23.78 22.81 7.23
C GLU A 651 23.33 24.01 8.06
N SER A 652 23.71 25.22 7.62
CA SER A 652 23.40 26.48 8.32
C SER A 652 21.91 26.79 8.40
N ASP A 653 21.12 26.30 7.44
CA ASP A 653 19.66 26.44 7.41
C ASP A 653 18.93 25.41 8.29
N GLY A 654 19.69 24.48 8.91
CA GLY A 654 19.18 23.41 9.75
C GLY A 654 18.81 22.11 9.02
N SER A 655 18.95 22.06 7.69
CA SER A 655 18.84 20.85 6.89
C SER A 655 20.06 19.94 7.04
N TYR A 656 20.02 18.75 6.45
CA TYR A 656 21.11 17.79 6.45
C TYR A 656 21.47 17.39 5.02
N ALA A 657 22.77 17.41 4.72
CA ALA A 657 23.33 16.95 3.46
C ALA A 657 24.23 15.72 3.68
N VAL A 658 24.31 14.87 2.66
CA VAL A 658 25.25 13.74 2.63
C VAL A 658 26.58 14.22 2.09
N LYS A 659 27.66 14.07 2.88
CA LYS A 659 29.02 14.30 2.41
C LYS A 659 29.46 13.15 1.50
N THR A 660 29.55 13.44 0.20
CA THR A 660 29.97 12.48 -0.83
C THR A 660 31.45 12.07 -0.75
N GLU A 661 32.30 12.87 -0.10
CA GLU A 661 33.74 12.60 0.05
C GLU A 661 34.07 11.40 0.97
N ASN A 662 33.14 11.01 1.86
CA ASN A 662 33.30 9.90 2.80
C ASN A 662 32.60 8.60 2.36
N LEU A 663 32.10 8.55 1.13
CA LEU A 663 31.43 7.37 0.54
C LEU A 663 32.37 6.51 -0.33
N ALA A 664 33.65 6.89 -0.44
CA ALA A 664 34.67 6.21 -1.24
C ALA A 664 35.33 5.02 -0.52
#